data_AF-A0A8T9C8Q5-F1
#
_entry.id   AF-A0A8T9C8Q5-F1
#
_cell.length_a   1.000
_cell.length_b   1.000
_cell.length_c   1.000
_cell.angle_alpha   90.00
_cell.angle_beta   90.00
_cell.angle_gamma   90.00
#
_symmetry.space_group_name_H-M   'P 1'
#
loop_
_entity.id
_entity.type
_entity.pdbx_description
1 polymer ?
#
loop_
_entity_poly.entity_id
_entity_poly.type
_entity_poly.pdbx_seq_one_letter_code
_entity_poly.pdbx_strand_id
1 'polypeptide(L)'
;MSQDRNNLVGITRQSPPVDTTAPYDAEWVAGKTIVITGGASGFGEGFFRKWAENGANVIIGDLNKVRGQALVEEVRKSTGSQNHHFLRLDVTDWQSQVDFFRDAVKLSPHGGIDAVVANAGIVDGLPAFDEPPETLATLAEPPKPNLKCYEVNLTGVMYTAHLAIFRLGKNPNSVKSSPSSTPGKNQRDRHLLLIGSIASVAPIPTQIQYCVSKHGVLGMFRSMRATSFMHGTRVNILLPYFIDTPIVPFEGRLVLAGGALGKPEDVVDAGTRLMADTRICGRALAIGPKVILNDEMELVPKSDKSGKESAVWEAYADDFEETEVFTARLVRLLNNVERARGWVGWGSDLALAFVYPFKRWAGCYMSSVPFQVRWQPTTPQVSLLTFVPPSPTSSTSTTSPFAALNRNTATTSLLNMGPRSRSYNDPFTSPAPEAPASTSYKWAHRVRRRRLTPSRIGMLILLAMGCIWLFRDWIPSPTRRTQWKLDPLQTLEIYNSTAIPYAAFQPPESGPYRMPDLVDTFQSYKYRNTCNVSSLDLHSPFSPLCQDRASILTAMSSGGRIGYDAPYMPRGCDMRWFTSEEICEILGRFDRVIIVGDSMLRHVIGSINILVRKDLGYGAVTDWNFSLQERKECFCNEQFDVKACSVQGIYRTADVLTRDPDSLSCSNPINVMMEEIVRLPIPEDEMTRLKTSLGSKHEKSKAIVLGHGLWSDLDLQKTVDWLDTVLSAIKDTAGSQWHGLFVTPNAAGKEKPDEWIVTQGNKALMLFEEAVFIEAAKRGVEHLGTWNMSIQSNKYDGVHLDMRGNLVKAMMVLNWLNLLEV
;
A
#
# COMPACT_ATOMS: atom_id res chain seq x y z
N MET A 1 4.12 33.84 19.11
CA MET A 1 3.80 32.99 17.94
C MET A 1 4.07 31.52 18.28
N SER A 2 3.41 30.99 19.31
CA SER A 2 3.66 29.65 19.87
C SER A 2 2.36 28.84 19.96
N GLN A 3 1.64 28.73 18.85
CA GLN A 3 0.61 27.71 18.68
C GLN A 3 1.18 26.62 17.78
N ASP A 4 1.25 25.42 18.35
CA ASP A 4 1.41 24.11 17.74
C ASP A 4 2.01 24.06 16.32
N ARG A 5 3.34 24.18 16.21
CA ARG A 5 4.08 24.05 14.92
C ARG A 5 3.96 22.65 14.28
N ASN A 6 3.29 21.70 14.94
CA ASN A 6 3.05 20.35 14.43
C ASN A 6 1.67 20.19 13.77
N ASN A 7 0.77 21.17 13.90
CA ASN A 7 -0.54 21.15 13.26
C ASN A 7 -0.48 21.82 11.87
N LEU A 8 -0.20 21.03 10.84
CA LEU A 8 -0.12 21.50 9.45
C LEU A 8 -1.49 21.97 8.93
N VAL A 9 -2.60 21.41 9.41
CA VAL A 9 -3.98 21.77 9.02
C VAL A 9 -4.25 23.25 9.26
N GLY A 10 -3.89 23.75 10.46
CA GLY A 10 -4.01 25.17 10.82
C GLY A 10 -3.10 26.08 9.98
N ILE A 11 -1.87 25.63 9.68
CA ILE A 11 -0.90 26.38 8.88
C ILE A 11 -1.37 26.51 7.42
N THR A 12 -1.94 25.44 6.85
CA THR A 12 -2.44 25.42 5.46
C THR A 12 -3.87 25.95 5.32
N ARG A 13 -4.51 26.35 6.44
CA ARG A 13 -5.91 26.82 6.49
C ARG A 13 -6.89 25.86 5.83
N GLN A 14 -6.69 24.57 6.08
CA GLN A 14 -7.53 23.55 5.51
C GLN A 14 -8.91 23.53 6.21
N SER A 15 -9.91 23.18 5.41
CA SER A 15 -11.22 22.67 5.78
C SER A 15 -11.32 21.86 7.08
N PRO A 16 -12.43 21.83 7.84
CA PRO A 16 -12.87 20.57 8.46
C PRO A 16 -13.37 19.57 7.40
N PRO A 17 -13.49 18.27 7.74
CA PRO A 17 -13.94 17.26 6.77
C PRO A 17 -15.30 17.62 6.19
N VAL A 18 -15.50 17.32 4.91
CA VAL A 18 -16.74 17.61 4.20
C VAL A 18 -17.76 16.54 4.57
N ASP A 19 -18.74 16.92 5.39
CA ASP A 19 -19.94 16.10 5.59
C ASP A 19 -20.76 16.06 4.29
N THR A 20 -20.57 15.02 3.48
CA THR A 20 -21.25 14.83 2.19
C THR A 20 -22.75 14.57 2.32
N THR A 21 -23.25 14.34 3.55
CA THR A 21 -24.68 14.15 3.84
C THR A 21 -25.39 15.45 4.21
N ALA A 22 -24.67 16.44 4.71
CA ALA A 22 -25.24 17.74 5.03
C ALA A 22 -25.78 18.43 3.76
N PRO A 23 -26.96 19.06 3.80
CA PRO A 23 -27.50 19.80 2.67
C PRO A 23 -26.64 21.05 2.39
N TYR A 24 -26.57 21.44 1.12
CA TYR A 24 -26.00 22.71 0.68
C TYR A 24 -26.94 23.38 -0.32
N ASP A 25 -26.82 24.70 -0.48
CA ASP A 25 -27.61 25.46 -1.44
C ASP A 25 -26.80 25.64 -2.74
N ALA A 26 -27.25 25.00 -3.82
CA ALA A 26 -26.62 25.10 -5.12
C ALA A 26 -26.70 26.52 -5.69
N GLU A 27 -27.67 27.35 -5.28
CA GLU A 27 -27.81 28.74 -5.71
C GLU A 27 -26.71 29.66 -5.15
N TRP A 28 -25.86 29.18 -4.23
CA TRP A 28 -24.68 29.95 -3.81
C TRP A 28 -23.63 30.14 -4.90
N VAL A 29 -23.76 29.46 -6.06
CA VAL A 29 -22.98 29.77 -7.26
C VAL A 29 -23.48 31.02 -8.00
N ALA A 30 -24.67 31.52 -7.66
CA ALA A 30 -25.29 32.65 -8.34
C ALA A 30 -24.37 33.89 -8.37
N GLY A 31 -24.30 34.52 -9.54
CA GLY A 31 -23.49 35.72 -9.76
C GLY A 31 -21.99 35.48 -9.94
N LYS A 32 -21.48 34.25 -9.73
CA LYS A 32 -20.07 33.92 -9.98
C LYS A 32 -19.80 33.80 -11.48
N THR A 33 -18.67 34.30 -11.96
CA THR A 33 -18.11 33.93 -13.27
C THR A 33 -17.22 32.71 -13.14
N ILE A 34 -17.62 31.58 -13.73
CA ILE A 34 -16.94 30.29 -13.66
C ILE A 34 -16.43 29.88 -15.05
N VAL A 35 -15.14 29.56 -15.13
CA VAL A 35 -14.48 29.16 -16.37
C VAL A 35 -14.17 27.66 -16.33
N ILE A 36 -14.56 26.91 -17.36
CA ILE A 36 -14.39 25.45 -17.43
C ILE A 36 -13.60 25.06 -18.67
N THR A 37 -12.49 24.34 -18.49
CA THR A 37 -11.78 23.69 -19.60
C THR A 37 -12.38 22.32 -19.90
N GLY A 38 -12.48 21.93 -21.18
CA GLY A 38 -13.18 20.70 -21.57
C GLY A 38 -14.69 20.75 -21.30
N GLY A 39 -15.30 21.93 -21.44
CA GLY A 39 -16.68 22.17 -21.01
C GLY A 39 -17.78 21.73 -21.98
N ALA A 40 -17.42 21.17 -23.16
CA ALA A 40 -18.41 20.82 -24.18
C ALA A 40 -18.98 19.39 -24.05
N SER A 41 -18.49 18.58 -23.10
CA SER A 41 -18.95 17.20 -22.90
C SER A 41 -18.71 16.69 -21.47
N GLY A 42 -19.24 15.51 -21.15
CA GLY A 42 -18.98 14.80 -19.89
C GLY A 42 -19.29 15.65 -18.65
N PHE A 43 -18.38 15.63 -17.67
CA PHE A 43 -18.52 16.41 -16.44
C PHE A 43 -18.55 17.92 -16.70
N GLY A 44 -17.75 18.40 -17.66
CA GLY A 44 -17.69 19.82 -18.01
C GLY A 44 -19.04 20.37 -18.48
N GLU A 45 -19.74 19.62 -19.33
CA GLU A 45 -21.11 19.95 -19.75
C GLU A 45 -22.08 19.90 -18.55
N GLY A 46 -22.00 18.86 -17.72
CA GLY A 46 -22.86 18.70 -16.55
C GLY A 46 -22.72 19.86 -15.56
N PHE A 47 -21.49 20.26 -15.25
CA PHE A 47 -21.19 21.44 -14.43
C PHE A 47 -21.74 22.72 -15.08
N PHE A 48 -21.55 22.89 -16.38
CA PHE A 48 -22.04 24.07 -17.09
C PHE A 48 -23.56 24.21 -16.95
N ARG A 49 -24.32 23.15 -17.28
CA ARG A 49 -25.79 23.16 -17.15
C ARG A 49 -26.21 23.45 -15.71
N LYS A 50 -25.67 22.70 -14.75
CA LYS A 50 -26.06 22.82 -13.34
C LYS A 50 -25.78 24.21 -12.78
N TRP A 51 -24.60 24.78 -13.02
CA TRP A 51 -24.24 26.08 -12.46
C TRP A 51 -24.93 27.23 -13.17
N ALA A 52 -25.19 27.11 -14.47
CA ALA A 52 -25.97 28.09 -15.22
C ALA A 52 -27.43 28.15 -14.73
N GLU A 53 -28.06 26.99 -14.52
CA GLU A 53 -29.41 26.88 -13.94
C GLU A 53 -29.50 27.50 -12.54
N ASN A 54 -28.40 27.50 -11.78
CA ASN A 54 -28.31 28.08 -10.45
C ASN A 54 -27.74 29.52 -10.46
N GLY A 55 -27.75 30.20 -11.62
CA GLY A 55 -27.48 31.64 -11.74
C GLY A 55 -26.02 32.05 -11.87
N ALA A 56 -25.09 31.12 -12.11
CA ALA A 56 -23.69 31.47 -12.42
C ALA A 56 -23.53 31.93 -13.87
N ASN A 57 -22.53 32.77 -14.15
CA ASN A 57 -22.09 33.09 -15.52
C ASN A 57 -20.98 32.10 -15.91
N VAL A 58 -21.24 31.22 -16.87
CA VAL A 58 -20.31 30.13 -17.18
C VAL A 58 -19.70 30.28 -18.57
N ILE A 59 -18.38 30.18 -18.65
CA ILE A 59 -17.62 30.27 -19.90
C ILE A 59 -16.86 28.95 -20.09
N ILE A 60 -17.19 28.24 -21.17
CA ILE A 60 -16.60 26.94 -21.48
C ILE A 60 -15.55 27.05 -22.59
N GLY A 61 -14.43 26.36 -22.40
CA GLY A 61 -13.35 26.23 -23.37
C GLY A 61 -13.24 24.79 -23.86
N ASP A 62 -13.29 24.55 -25.17
CA ASP A 62 -13.12 23.20 -25.75
C ASP A 62 -12.56 23.24 -27.19
N LEU A 63 -12.04 22.11 -27.69
CA LEU A 63 -11.68 21.94 -29.09
C LEU A 63 -12.91 21.79 -29.99
N ASN A 64 -13.98 21.16 -29.49
CA ASN A 64 -15.20 20.88 -30.24
C ASN A 64 -16.11 22.10 -30.34
N LYS A 65 -15.83 22.96 -31.33
CA LYS A 65 -16.58 24.19 -31.60
C LYS A 65 -18.08 23.96 -31.80
N VAL A 66 -18.44 22.98 -32.61
CA VAL A 66 -19.84 22.73 -33.00
C VAL A 66 -20.67 22.35 -31.78
N ARG A 67 -20.18 21.38 -30.99
CA ARG A 67 -20.87 20.95 -29.77
C ARG A 67 -20.96 22.07 -28.74
N GLY A 68 -19.87 22.79 -28.51
CA GLY A 68 -19.79 23.85 -27.51
C GLY A 68 -20.69 25.05 -27.83
N GLN A 69 -20.77 25.46 -29.09
CA GLN A 69 -21.68 26.54 -29.52
C GLN A 69 -23.14 26.14 -29.34
N ALA A 70 -23.54 24.95 -29.78
CA ALA A 70 -24.88 24.44 -29.60
C ALA A 70 -25.27 24.35 -28.11
N LEU A 71 -24.36 23.87 -27.25
CA LEU A 71 -24.59 23.78 -25.81
C LEU A 71 -24.87 25.16 -25.18
N VAL A 72 -24.10 26.18 -25.56
CA VAL A 72 -24.31 27.55 -25.04
C VAL A 72 -25.65 28.11 -25.49
N GLU A 73 -26.06 27.87 -26.74
CA GLU A 73 -27.38 28.30 -27.22
C GLU A 73 -28.52 27.63 -26.45
N GLU A 74 -28.42 26.33 -26.19
CA GLU A 74 -29.37 25.58 -25.36
C GLU A 74 -29.47 26.16 -23.95
N VAL A 75 -28.33 26.40 -23.29
CA VAL A 75 -28.28 26.89 -21.91
C VAL A 75 -28.76 28.34 -21.81
N ARG A 76 -28.41 29.22 -22.77
CA ARG A 76 -28.94 30.59 -22.80
C ARG A 76 -30.45 30.60 -22.96
N LYS A 77 -31.00 29.68 -23.76
CA LYS A 77 -32.44 29.53 -23.96
C LYS A 77 -33.13 29.02 -22.69
N SER A 78 -32.57 28.04 -21.98
CA SER A 78 -33.20 27.49 -20.77
C SER A 78 -33.10 28.42 -19.55
N THR A 79 -32.01 29.16 -19.42
CA THR A 79 -31.77 30.06 -18.27
C THR A 79 -32.27 31.49 -18.50
N GLY A 80 -32.44 31.91 -19.77
CA GLY A 80 -32.73 33.30 -20.13
C GLY A 80 -31.54 34.25 -20.01
N SER A 81 -30.36 33.78 -19.62
CA SER A 81 -29.15 34.58 -19.47
C SER A 81 -28.31 34.59 -20.75
N GLN A 82 -27.75 35.74 -21.14
CA GLN A 82 -26.83 35.86 -22.27
C GLN A 82 -25.35 35.75 -21.88
N ASN A 83 -25.05 35.62 -20.59
CA ASN A 83 -23.68 35.67 -20.04
C ASN A 83 -22.95 34.32 -20.10
N HIS A 84 -23.48 33.36 -20.83
CA HIS A 84 -22.83 32.06 -21.06
C HIS A 84 -22.08 32.08 -22.38
N HIS A 85 -20.83 31.60 -22.44
CA HIS A 85 -20.02 31.71 -23.65
C HIS A 85 -19.21 30.47 -23.94
N PHE A 86 -19.00 30.19 -25.22
CA PHE A 86 -18.06 29.19 -25.71
C PHE A 86 -16.87 29.89 -26.35
N LEU A 87 -15.67 29.41 -26.03
CA LEU A 87 -14.42 29.83 -26.65
C LEU A 87 -13.65 28.58 -27.10
N ARG A 88 -13.06 28.60 -28.30
CA ARG A 88 -12.19 27.49 -28.71
C ARG A 88 -10.95 27.49 -27.81
N LEU A 89 -10.62 26.34 -27.25
CA LEU A 89 -9.45 26.17 -26.38
C LEU A 89 -8.71 24.87 -26.72
N ASP A 90 -7.42 24.97 -27.02
CA ASP A 90 -6.49 23.85 -26.95
C ASP A 90 -5.68 23.98 -25.67
N VAL A 91 -5.89 23.08 -24.70
CA VAL A 91 -5.17 23.12 -23.42
C VAL A 91 -3.70 22.76 -23.54
N THR A 92 -3.26 22.15 -24.65
CA THR A 92 -1.83 21.85 -24.86
C THR A 92 -1.04 23.04 -25.39
N ASP A 93 -1.73 24.09 -25.86
CA ASP A 93 -1.11 25.32 -26.35
C ASP A 93 -1.22 26.45 -25.30
N TRP A 94 -0.06 26.97 -24.89
CA TRP A 94 0.02 28.02 -23.88
C TRP A 94 -0.72 29.30 -24.31
N GLN A 95 -0.54 29.72 -25.57
CA GLN A 95 -1.13 30.97 -26.04
C GLN A 95 -2.67 30.86 -26.15
N SER A 96 -3.19 29.72 -26.58
CA SER A 96 -4.61 29.42 -26.60
C SER A 96 -5.23 29.54 -25.20
N GLN A 97 -4.54 29.09 -24.15
CA GLN A 97 -5.02 29.29 -22.78
C GLN A 97 -4.95 30.75 -22.35
N VAL A 98 -3.85 31.47 -22.64
CA VAL A 98 -3.72 32.91 -22.35
C VAL A 98 -4.86 33.70 -22.98
N ASP A 99 -5.16 33.42 -24.25
CA ASP A 99 -6.23 34.05 -25.01
C ASP A 99 -7.61 33.73 -24.42
N PHE A 100 -7.85 32.45 -24.10
CA PHE A 100 -9.08 31.99 -23.45
C PHE A 100 -9.36 32.72 -22.13
N PHE A 101 -8.37 32.80 -21.22
CA PHE A 101 -8.52 33.52 -19.95
C PHE A 101 -8.69 35.03 -20.16
N ARG A 102 -7.98 35.63 -21.12
CA ARG A 102 -8.15 37.05 -21.44
C ARG A 102 -9.57 37.34 -21.91
N ASP A 103 -10.08 36.53 -22.83
CA ASP A 103 -11.37 36.79 -23.45
C ASP A 103 -12.52 36.38 -22.50
N ALA A 104 -12.33 35.37 -21.65
CA ALA A 104 -13.25 35.07 -20.55
C ALA A 104 -13.42 36.25 -19.58
N VAL A 105 -12.33 36.95 -19.22
CA VAL A 105 -12.39 38.16 -18.40
C VAL A 105 -13.19 39.27 -19.08
N LYS A 106 -13.04 39.46 -20.40
CA LYS A 106 -13.80 40.48 -21.15
C LYS A 106 -15.30 40.16 -21.22
N LEU A 107 -15.65 38.88 -21.30
CA LEU A 107 -17.03 38.41 -21.38
C LEU A 107 -17.72 38.35 -20.01
N SER A 108 -16.95 38.36 -18.92
CA SER A 108 -17.50 38.43 -17.57
C SER A 108 -18.26 39.74 -17.34
N PRO A 109 -19.48 39.71 -16.77
CA PRO A 109 -20.26 40.90 -16.46
C PRO A 109 -19.55 41.91 -15.55
N HIS A 110 -18.60 41.43 -14.75
CA HIS A 110 -17.85 42.24 -13.78
C HIS A 110 -16.35 42.30 -14.10
N GLY A 111 -15.93 41.87 -15.30
CA GLY A 111 -14.53 41.96 -15.73
C GLY A 111 -13.57 41.07 -14.93
N GLY A 112 -14.02 39.91 -14.45
CA GLY A 112 -13.21 39.03 -13.59
C GLY A 112 -13.61 37.56 -13.67
N ILE A 113 -12.84 36.68 -13.01
CA ILE A 113 -13.13 35.24 -12.92
C ILE A 113 -13.12 34.88 -11.44
N ASP A 114 -14.21 34.28 -10.95
CA ASP A 114 -14.37 33.84 -9.55
C ASP A 114 -13.90 32.40 -9.36
N ALA A 115 -14.13 31.55 -10.35
CA ALA A 115 -13.68 30.17 -10.28
C ALA A 115 -13.18 29.61 -11.62
N VAL A 116 -12.23 28.69 -11.54
CA VAL A 116 -11.66 27.98 -12.68
C VAL A 116 -11.74 26.48 -12.43
N VAL A 117 -12.18 25.73 -13.44
CA VAL A 117 -12.24 24.27 -13.42
C VAL A 117 -11.28 23.69 -14.47
N ALA A 118 -10.22 23.04 -13.98
CA ALA A 118 -9.28 22.30 -14.82
C ALA A 118 -9.84 20.88 -15.05
N ASN A 119 -10.75 20.77 -16.03
CA ASN A 119 -11.54 19.57 -16.31
C ASN A 119 -11.15 18.85 -17.61
N ALA A 120 -10.50 19.53 -18.56
CA ALA A 120 -10.09 18.89 -19.82
C ALA A 120 -9.22 17.65 -19.56
N GLY A 121 -9.55 16.53 -20.19
CA GLY A 121 -8.81 15.28 -20.03
C GLY A 121 -9.15 14.25 -21.11
N ILE A 122 -8.20 13.35 -21.36
CA ILE A 122 -8.32 12.20 -22.27
C ILE A 122 -7.77 10.94 -21.60
N VAL A 123 -8.09 9.77 -22.14
CA VAL A 123 -7.46 8.49 -21.75
C VAL A 123 -6.30 8.14 -22.67
N ASP A 124 -5.50 7.16 -22.24
CA ASP A 124 -4.38 6.64 -23.03
C ASP A 124 -4.86 6.09 -24.37
N GLY A 125 -3.96 6.13 -25.36
CA GLY A 125 -4.13 5.35 -26.60
C GLY A 125 -3.83 3.87 -26.35
N LEU A 126 -3.48 3.13 -27.40
CA LEU A 126 -3.03 1.74 -27.28
C LEU A 126 -1.93 1.58 -26.20
N PRO A 127 -1.88 0.45 -25.47
CA PRO A 127 -1.01 0.24 -24.30
C PRO A 127 0.46 0.08 -24.68
N ALA A 128 1.08 1.18 -25.13
CA ALA A 128 2.42 1.19 -25.72
C ALA A 128 3.56 0.88 -24.73
N PHE A 129 3.28 0.89 -23.43
CA PHE A 129 4.26 0.62 -22.37
C PHE A 129 4.18 -0.81 -21.83
N ASP A 130 3.07 -1.52 -22.07
CA ASP A 130 2.89 -2.91 -21.62
C ASP A 130 3.15 -3.89 -22.78
N GLU A 131 2.66 -3.57 -23.99
CA GLU A 131 2.89 -4.37 -25.18
C GLU A 131 3.14 -3.45 -26.40
N PRO A 132 4.36 -3.40 -26.96
CA PRO A 132 4.58 -2.69 -28.21
C PRO A 132 3.73 -3.36 -29.31
N PRO A 133 2.90 -2.61 -30.06
CA PRO A 133 2.10 -3.18 -31.14
C PRO A 133 2.94 -4.04 -32.08
N GLU A 134 2.41 -5.17 -32.55
CA GLU A 134 3.11 -6.05 -33.51
C GLU A 134 3.63 -5.29 -34.75
N THR A 135 2.97 -4.19 -35.12
CA THR A 135 3.39 -3.29 -36.20
C THR A 135 4.73 -2.60 -35.94
N LEU A 136 5.11 -2.40 -34.67
CA LEU A 136 6.41 -1.84 -34.27
C LEU A 136 7.54 -2.88 -34.29
N ALA A 137 7.22 -4.17 -34.19
CA ALA A 137 8.22 -5.25 -34.18
C ALA A 137 9.00 -5.38 -35.50
N THR A 138 8.48 -4.79 -36.58
CA THR A 138 9.12 -4.77 -37.91
C THR A 138 9.93 -3.51 -38.20
N LEU A 139 9.92 -2.53 -37.30
CA LEU A 139 10.70 -1.29 -37.45
C LEU A 139 12.13 -1.50 -36.94
N ALA A 140 13.11 -0.89 -37.62
CA ALA A 140 14.52 -0.96 -37.21
C ALA A 140 14.77 -0.27 -35.86
N GLU A 141 14.00 0.78 -35.55
CA GLU A 141 14.08 1.53 -34.30
C GLU A 141 12.66 1.86 -33.80
N PRO A 142 12.41 1.85 -32.48
CA PRO A 142 11.11 2.18 -31.93
C PRO A 142 10.81 3.69 -32.09
N PRO A 143 9.60 4.08 -32.51
CA PRO A 143 9.22 5.48 -32.59
C PRO A 143 9.07 6.10 -31.20
N LYS A 144 9.21 7.43 -31.10
CA LYS A 144 8.93 8.18 -29.88
C LYS A 144 7.50 7.88 -29.40
N PRO A 145 7.28 7.58 -28.10
CA PRO A 145 5.94 7.32 -27.58
C PRO A 145 5.05 8.56 -27.72
N ASN A 146 3.77 8.34 -28.00
CA ASN A 146 2.78 9.40 -28.03
C ASN A 146 2.44 9.82 -26.59
N LEU A 147 2.86 11.01 -26.19
CA LEU A 147 2.64 11.56 -24.83
C LEU A 147 1.43 12.51 -24.75
N LYS A 148 0.49 12.45 -25.71
CA LYS A 148 -0.63 13.39 -25.75
C LYS A 148 -1.48 13.36 -24.49
N CYS A 149 -1.66 12.19 -23.87
CA CYS A 149 -2.37 12.06 -22.59
C CYS A 149 -1.68 12.88 -21.50
N TYR A 150 -0.36 12.75 -21.34
CA TYR A 150 0.44 13.55 -20.42
C TYR A 150 0.35 15.07 -20.72
N GLU A 151 0.44 15.46 -22.00
CA GLU A 151 0.34 16.86 -22.43
C GLU A 151 -1.02 17.48 -22.06
N VAL A 152 -2.13 16.77 -22.29
CA VAL A 152 -3.48 17.25 -21.97
C VAL A 152 -3.74 17.20 -20.47
N ASN A 153 -3.55 16.04 -19.84
CA ASN A 153 -4.00 15.74 -18.48
C ASN A 153 -3.08 16.29 -17.39
N LEU A 154 -1.83 16.63 -17.69
CA LEU A 154 -0.92 17.22 -16.72
C LEU A 154 -0.41 18.58 -17.17
N THR A 155 0.24 18.66 -18.33
CA THR A 155 0.85 19.93 -18.78
C THR A 155 -0.22 21.01 -18.98
N GLY A 156 -1.31 20.68 -19.67
CA GLY A 156 -2.44 21.60 -19.86
C GLY A 156 -3.14 22.01 -18.56
N VAL A 157 -3.22 21.09 -17.59
CA VAL A 157 -3.76 21.37 -16.25
C VAL A 157 -2.82 22.31 -15.48
N MET A 158 -1.50 22.12 -15.56
CA MET A 158 -0.52 23.03 -14.94
C MET A 158 -0.60 24.44 -15.53
N TYR A 159 -0.74 24.58 -16.86
CA TYR A 159 -0.98 25.87 -17.51
C TYR A 159 -2.29 26.52 -17.02
N THR A 160 -3.36 25.73 -16.92
CA THR A 160 -4.67 26.21 -16.43
C THR A 160 -4.54 26.71 -14.99
N ALA A 161 -3.90 25.93 -14.11
CA ALA A 161 -3.70 26.27 -12.71
C ALA A 161 -2.83 27.53 -12.54
N HIS A 162 -1.76 27.66 -13.33
CA HIS A 162 -0.89 28.83 -13.33
C HIS A 162 -1.66 30.11 -13.71
N LEU A 163 -2.41 30.06 -14.82
CA LEU A 163 -3.23 31.19 -15.27
C LEU A 163 -4.38 31.49 -14.30
N ALA A 164 -4.97 30.45 -13.69
CA ALA A 164 -6.00 30.60 -12.67
C ALA A 164 -5.47 31.41 -11.47
N ILE A 165 -4.34 31.02 -10.87
CA ILE A 165 -3.76 31.76 -9.73
C ILE A 165 -3.45 33.21 -10.10
N PHE A 166 -2.92 33.46 -11.30
CA PHE A 166 -2.66 34.82 -11.79
C PHE A 166 -3.94 35.66 -11.92
N ARG A 167 -5.04 35.08 -12.40
CA ARG A 167 -6.31 35.79 -12.65
C ARG A 167 -7.19 35.94 -11.41
N LEU A 168 -7.33 34.86 -10.63
CA LEU A 168 -8.14 34.83 -9.41
C LEU A 168 -7.64 35.89 -8.40
N GLY A 169 -6.32 36.06 -8.28
CA GLY A 169 -5.73 37.09 -7.42
C GLY A 169 -6.11 38.54 -7.79
N LYS A 170 -6.48 38.79 -9.05
CA LYS A 170 -6.82 40.11 -9.62
C LYS A 170 -8.32 40.35 -9.78
N ASN A 171 -9.14 39.42 -9.32
CA ASN A 171 -10.57 39.44 -9.57
C ASN A 171 -11.28 40.55 -8.75
N PRO A 172 -11.92 41.53 -9.40
CA PRO A 172 -12.52 42.69 -8.73
C PRO A 172 -13.69 42.30 -7.83
N ASN A 173 -13.76 42.94 -6.66
CA ASN A 173 -14.80 42.77 -5.65
C ASN A 173 -15.00 41.31 -5.16
N SER A 174 -13.98 40.46 -5.33
CA SER A 174 -13.97 39.10 -4.80
C SER A 174 -13.39 39.06 -3.38
N VAL A 175 -14.01 38.25 -2.53
CA VAL A 175 -13.58 37.98 -1.17
C VAL A 175 -12.48 36.92 -1.19
N LYS A 176 -11.45 37.08 -0.35
CA LYS A 176 -10.43 36.04 -0.16
C LYS A 176 -11.08 34.80 0.47
N SER A 177 -10.72 33.62 -0.02
CA SER A 177 -11.23 32.36 0.54
C SER A 177 -10.86 32.22 2.03
N SER A 178 -11.80 31.77 2.85
CA SER A 178 -11.57 31.44 4.25
C SER A 178 -12.47 30.27 4.67
N PRO A 179 -11.97 29.29 5.43
CA PRO A 179 -12.81 28.24 6.02
C PRO A 179 -13.91 28.77 6.94
N SER A 180 -13.72 29.98 7.48
CA SER A 180 -14.66 30.66 8.35
C SER A 180 -15.65 31.58 7.60
N SER A 181 -15.76 31.45 6.27
CA SER A 181 -16.70 32.25 5.49
C SER A 181 -18.14 31.84 5.78
N THR A 182 -19.07 32.77 5.61
CA THR A 182 -20.50 32.45 5.56
C THR A 182 -20.89 32.35 4.09
N PRO A 183 -21.21 31.16 3.56
CA PRO A 183 -21.62 31.00 2.18
C PRO A 183 -22.98 31.66 1.91
N GLY A 184 -23.18 32.18 0.71
CA GLY A 184 -24.43 32.84 0.33
C GLY A 184 -24.51 33.21 -1.14
N LYS A 185 -25.72 33.57 -1.59
CA LYS A 185 -25.97 34.03 -2.96
C LYS A 185 -25.16 35.29 -3.27
N ASN A 186 -24.63 35.40 -4.49
CA ASN A 186 -23.82 36.52 -4.95
C ASN A 186 -22.52 36.77 -4.16
N GLN A 187 -22.13 35.84 -3.28
CA GLN A 187 -20.84 35.91 -2.62
C GLN A 187 -19.77 35.38 -3.58
N ARG A 188 -18.91 36.28 -4.03
CA ARG A 188 -17.86 35.98 -5.00
C ARG A 188 -16.54 35.74 -4.27
N ASP A 189 -16.05 34.51 -4.29
CA ASP A 189 -14.76 34.10 -3.75
C ASP A 189 -13.81 33.67 -4.89
N ARG A 190 -12.70 33.01 -4.56
CA ARG A 190 -11.65 32.63 -5.51
C ARG A 190 -11.38 31.14 -5.42
N HIS A 191 -11.74 30.38 -6.44
CA HIS A 191 -11.67 28.92 -6.40
C HIS A 191 -10.98 28.32 -7.63
N LEU A 192 -10.04 27.43 -7.40
CA LEU A 192 -9.53 26.51 -8.43
C LEU A 192 -10.00 25.10 -8.11
N LEU A 193 -10.82 24.53 -8.99
CA LEU A 193 -11.28 23.14 -8.90
C LEU A 193 -10.49 22.29 -9.90
N LEU A 194 -9.79 21.29 -9.39
CA LEU A 194 -9.03 20.33 -10.18
C LEU A 194 -9.85 19.04 -10.37
N ILE A 195 -9.76 18.42 -11.55
CA ILE A 195 -10.36 17.11 -11.82
C ILE A 195 -9.25 16.06 -11.94
N GLY A 196 -9.04 15.31 -10.86
CA GLY A 196 -8.16 14.14 -10.80
C GLY A 196 -8.86 12.89 -11.32
N SER A 197 -8.65 11.77 -10.63
CA SER A 197 -9.33 10.47 -10.84
C SER A 197 -9.02 9.56 -9.65
N ILE A 198 -9.74 8.45 -9.47
CA ILE A 198 -9.25 7.36 -8.61
C ILE A 198 -7.85 6.88 -9.06
N ALA A 199 -7.52 7.02 -10.35
CA ALA A 199 -6.18 6.78 -10.89
C ALA A 199 -5.09 7.71 -10.34
N SER A 200 -5.47 8.75 -9.58
CA SER A 200 -4.54 9.60 -8.83
C SER A 200 -4.00 8.92 -7.56
N VAL A 201 -4.68 7.89 -7.06
CA VAL A 201 -4.38 7.23 -5.78
C VAL A 201 -4.27 5.72 -5.90
N ALA A 202 -4.85 5.12 -6.95
CA ALA A 202 -4.79 3.70 -7.24
C ALA A 202 -4.19 3.49 -8.64
N PRO A 203 -3.36 2.45 -8.85
CA PRO A 203 -2.89 2.11 -10.17
C PRO A 203 -4.02 1.50 -11.02
N ILE A 204 -4.07 1.84 -12.30
CA ILE A 204 -4.91 1.17 -13.29
C ILE A 204 -3.98 0.48 -14.29
N PRO A 205 -3.94 -0.87 -14.33
CA PRO A 205 -3.15 -1.60 -15.32
C PRO A 205 -3.48 -1.13 -16.74
N THR A 206 -2.49 -1.12 -17.63
CA THR A 206 -2.62 -0.68 -19.04
C THR A 206 -2.86 0.82 -19.29
N GLN A 207 -2.97 1.63 -18.23
CA GLN A 207 -3.18 3.09 -18.33
C GLN A 207 -2.05 3.87 -17.65
N ILE A 208 -0.81 3.59 -18.04
CA ILE A 208 0.38 4.13 -17.39
C ILE A 208 0.47 5.66 -17.52
N GLN A 209 0.25 6.24 -18.72
CA GLN A 209 0.36 7.70 -18.87
C GLN A 209 -0.77 8.41 -18.14
N TYR A 210 -1.98 7.84 -18.19
CA TYR A 210 -3.13 8.35 -17.46
C TYR A 210 -2.85 8.36 -15.96
N CYS A 211 -2.38 7.24 -15.39
CA CYS A 211 -2.03 7.15 -13.97
C CYS A 211 -0.94 8.15 -13.58
N VAL A 212 0.15 8.24 -14.36
CA VAL A 212 1.23 9.21 -14.12
C VAL A 212 0.69 10.64 -14.14
N SER A 213 -0.13 10.99 -15.14
CA SER A 213 -0.69 12.34 -15.26
C SER A 213 -1.62 12.68 -14.08
N LYS A 214 -2.47 11.73 -13.65
CA LYS A 214 -3.44 11.94 -12.57
C LYS A 214 -2.80 11.94 -11.18
N HIS A 215 -1.73 11.16 -10.96
CA HIS A 215 -0.88 11.31 -9.76
C HIS A 215 -0.19 12.68 -9.75
N GLY A 216 0.28 13.17 -10.91
CA GLY A 216 0.84 14.51 -11.05
C GLY A 216 -0.15 15.62 -10.66
N VAL A 217 -1.41 15.50 -11.09
CA VAL A 217 -2.48 16.45 -10.69
C VAL A 217 -2.73 16.42 -9.18
N LEU A 218 -2.70 15.24 -8.55
CA LEU A 218 -2.83 15.12 -7.09
C LEU A 218 -1.63 15.74 -6.35
N GLY A 219 -0.41 15.50 -6.84
CA GLY A 219 0.80 16.15 -6.31
C GLY A 219 0.70 17.67 -6.39
N MET A 220 0.26 18.20 -7.54
CA MET A 220 0.01 19.63 -7.73
C MET A 220 -1.06 20.15 -6.76
N PHE A 221 -2.18 19.46 -6.60
CA PHE A 221 -3.21 19.80 -5.61
C PHE A 221 -2.62 19.90 -4.19
N ARG A 222 -1.88 18.88 -3.75
CA ARG A 222 -1.26 18.82 -2.42
C ARG A 222 -0.29 19.98 -2.18
N SER A 223 0.51 20.35 -3.17
CA SER A 223 1.41 21.50 -3.08
C SER A 223 0.67 22.84 -3.09
N MET A 224 -0.34 22.99 -3.95
CA MET A 224 -1.08 24.24 -4.08
C MET A 224 -1.99 24.51 -2.88
N ARG A 225 -2.68 23.49 -2.33
CA ARG A 225 -3.55 23.68 -1.15
C ARG A 225 -2.80 24.25 0.06
N ALA A 226 -1.50 23.95 0.16
CA ALA A 226 -0.66 24.43 1.25
C ALA A 226 -0.31 25.93 1.14
N THR A 227 -0.49 26.55 -0.03
CA THR A 227 0.01 27.91 -0.31
C THR A 227 -1.02 28.83 -0.96
N SER A 228 -2.09 28.29 -1.54
CA SER A 228 -3.07 29.06 -2.32
C SER A 228 -3.78 30.14 -1.52
N PHE A 229 -3.95 29.94 -0.21
CA PHE A 229 -4.56 30.93 0.69
C PHE A 229 -3.74 32.24 0.75
N MET A 230 -2.43 32.21 0.46
CA MET A 230 -1.61 33.42 0.38
C MET A 230 -2.09 34.36 -0.74
N HIS A 231 -2.66 33.78 -1.80
CA HIS A 231 -3.30 34.51 -2.91
C HIS A 231 -4.81 34.71 -2.67
N GLY A 232 -5.31 34.33 -1.49
CA GLY A 232 -6.73 34.35 -1.14
C GLY A 232 -7.57 33.38 -1.97
N THR A 233 -6.94 32.34 -2.52
CA THR A 233 -7.59 31.33 -3.38
C THR A 233 -7.70 30.00 -2.65
N ARG A 234 -8.84 29.33 -2.74
CA ARG A 234 -8.98 27.94 -2.31
C ARG A 234 -8.80 27.00 -3.50
N VAL A 235 -8.21 25.84 -3.24
CA VAL A 235 -8.03 24.78 -4.24
C VAL A 235 -8.69 23.52 -3.70
N ASN A 236 -9.50 22.87 -4.51
CA ASN A 236 -10.10 21.58 -4.20
C ASN A 236 -9.92 20.63 -5.39
N ILE A 237 -10.09 19.32 -5.16
CA ILE A 237 -9.97 18.31 -6.20
C ILE A 237 -11.11 17.29 -6.14
N LEU A 238 -11.60 16.86 -7.30
CA LEU A 238 -12.47 15.70 -7.44
C LEU A 238 -11.65 14.51 -7.95
N LEU A 239 -11.93 13.31 -7.44
CA LEU A 239 -11.30 12.05 -7.84
C LEU A 239 -12.38 11.06 -8.34
N PRO A 240 -12.92 11.25 -9.56
CA PRO A 240 -13.92 10.32 -10.10
C PRO A 240 -13.34 8.92 -10.33
N TYR A 241 -14.12 7.90 -9.97
CA TYR A 241 -13.96 6.49 -10.35
C TYR A 241 -14.31 6.30 -11.85
N PHE A 242 -14.57 5.07 -12.28
CA PHE A 242 -15.20 4.82 -13.57
C PHE A 242 -16.65 5.32 -13.57
N ILE A 243 -16.86 6.45 -14.23
CA ILE A 243 -18.16 7.10 -14.40
C ILE A 243 -18.67 6.88 -15.81
N ASP A 244 -19.97 6.63 -15.97
CA ASP A 244 -20.58 6.40 -17.29
C ASP A 244 -20.54 7.68 -18.15
N THR A 245 -19.43 7.83 -18.86
CA THR A 245 -19.14 8.95 -19.75
C THR A 245 -18.50 8.42 -21.04
N PRO A 246 -18.43 9.25 -22.11
CA PRO A 246 -17.80 8.84 -23.37
C PRO A 246 -16.31 8.47 -23.25
N ILE A 247 -15.65 8.80 -22.13
CA ILE A 247 -14.23 8.49 -21.91
C ILE A 247 -13.98 7.00 -21.62
N VAL A 248 -15.01 6.26 -21.17
CA VAL A 248 -14.87 4.83 -20.84
C VAL A 248 -15.14 3.98 -22.08
N PRO A 249 -14.12 3.28 -22.63
CA PRO A 249 -14.27 2.45 -23.82
C PRO A 249 -15.13 1.20 -23.54
N PHE A 250 -15.63 0.57 -24.60
CA PHE A 250 -16.52 -0.60 -24.48
C PHE A 250 -15.88 -1.76 -23.70
N GLU A 251 -14.60 -2.03 -23.95
CA GLU A 251 -13.80 -3.04 -23.26
C GLU A 251 -13.69 -2.72 -21.76
N GLY A 252 -13.49 -1.45 -21.42
CA GLY A 252 -13.48 -0.99 -20.02
C GLY A 252 -14.84 -1.20 -19.34
N ARG A 253 -15.95 -1.01 -20.06
CA ARG A 253 -17.31 -1.31 -19.54
C ARG A 253 -17.51 -2.80 -19.27
N LEU A 254 -16.90 -3.69 -20.08
CA LEU A 254 -16.94 -5.14 -19.87
C LEU A 254 -16.12 -5.58 -18.66
N VAL A 255 -14.91 -5.04 -18.46
CA VAL A 255 -14.06 -5.33 -17.29
C VAL A 255 -14.75 -4.91 -15.98
N LEU A 256 -15.57 -3.86 -16.03
CA LEU A 256 -16.31 -3.34 -14.87
C LEU A 256 -17.70 -3.96 -14.69
N ALA A 257 -18.07 -4.95 -15.51
CA ALA A 257 -19.37 -5.62 -15.40
C ALA A 257 -19.48 -6.32 -14.03
N GLY A 258 -20.52 -5.95 -13.26
CA GLY A 258 -20.73 -6.41 -11.88
C GLY A 258 -20.23 -5.45 -10.79
N GLY A 259 -19.30 -4.53 -11.11
CA GLY A 259 -18.75 -3.54 -10.16
C GLY A 259 -19.47 -2.20 -10.09
N ALA A 260 -20.49 -1.99 -10.95
CA ALA A 260 -21.27 -0.76 -11.14
C ALA A 260 -20.45 0.49 -11.55
N LEU A 261 -20.98 1.24 -12.52
CA LEU A 261 -20.43 2.54 -12.90
C LEU A 261 -21.01 3.64 -11.99
N GLY A 262 -20.18 4.60 -11.61
CA GLY A 262 -20.67 5.84 -11.02
C GLY A 262 -21.44 6.66 -12.06
N LYS A 263 -22.27 7.59 -11.59
CA LYS A 263 -23.07 8.42 -12.49
C LYS A 263 -22.48 9.83 -12.66
N PRO A 264 -22.58 10.44 -13.86
CA PRO A 264 -22.14 11.82 -14.06
C PRO A 264 -22.80 12.81 -13.10
N GLU A 265 -24.06 12.57 -12.73
CA GLU A 265 -24.81 13.47 -11.85
C GLU A 265 -24.21 13.52 -10.44
N ASP A 266 -23.65 12.42 -9.94
CA ASP A 266 -23.02 12.36 -8.63
C ASP A 266 -21.69 13.16 -8.62
N VAL A 267 -20.95 13.16 -9.72
CA VAL A 267 -19.75 14.01 -9.91
C VAL A 267 -20.14 15.48 -9.99
N VAL A 268 -21.23 15.79 -10.71
CA VAL A 268 -21.76 17.15 -10.84
C VAL A 268 -22.22 17.68 -9.48
N ASP A 269 -22.89 16.87 -8.67
CA ASP A 269 -23.30 17.24 -7.32
C ASP A 269 -22.09 17.52 -6.41
N ALA A 270 -21.11 16.61 -6.37
CA ALA A 270 -19.88 16.80 -5.60
C ALA A 270 -19.13 18.08 -6.01
N GLY A 271 -18.99 18.32 -7.31
CA GLY A 271 -18.36 19.55 -7.82
C GLY A 271 -19.17 20.80 -7.52
N THR A 272 -20.51 20.72 -7.54
CA THR A 272 -21.39 21.84 -7.18
C THR A 272 -21.27 22.17 -5.71
N ARG A 273 -21.22 21.18 -4.81
CA ARG A 273 -20.94 21.39 -3.39
C ARG A 273 -19.62 22.15 -3.16
N LEU A 274 -18.54 21.67 -3.76
CA LEU A 274 -17.23 22.34 -3.67
C LEU A 274 -17.25 23.74 -4.30
N MET A 275 -18.03 23.96 -5.35
CA MET A 275 -18.12 25.26 -6.01
C MET A 275 -18.95 26.27 -5.22
N ALA A 276 -20.09 25.83 -4.67
CA ALA A 276 -21.07 26.63 -3.95
C ALA A 276 -20.61 26.99 -2.53
N ASP A 277 -20.10 26.02 -1.78
CA ASP A 277 -19.72 26.23 -0.39
C ASP A 277 -18.31 26.84 -0.28
N THR A 278 -18.28 28.14 0.01
CA THR A 278 -17.04 28.91 0.13
C THR A 278 -16.16 28.50 1.33
N ARG A 279 -16.72 27.74 2.28
CA ARG A 279 -15.98 27.23 3.45
C ARG A 279 -15.04 26.09 3.08
N ILE A 280 -15.33 25.36 2.01
CA ILE A 280 -14.60 24.14 1.67
C ILE A 280 -13.25 24.50 1.01
N CYS A 281 -12.17 24.33 1.77
CA CYS A 281 -10.82 24.72 1.39
C CYS A 281 -9.83 23.55 1.50
N GLY A 282 -9.17 23.17 0.40
CA GLY A 282 -8.11 22.16 0.44
C GLY A 282 -8.62 20.74 0.61
N ARG A 283 -9.82 20.43 0.12
CA ARG A 283 -10.48 19.12 0.25
C ARG A 283 -10.52 18.34 -1.07
N ALA A 284 -10.57 17.02 -0.94
CA ALA A 284 -10.51 16.07 -2.04
C ALA A 284 -11.65 15.06 -1.90
N LEU A 285 -12.53 14.99 -2.90
CA LEU A 285 -13.68 14.08 -2.88
C LEU A 285 -13.50 12.98 -3.93
N ALA A 286 -13.56 11.71 -3.51
CA ALA A 286 -13.69 10.56 -4.39
C ALA A 286 -15.16 10.30 -4.71
N ILE A 287 -15.45 9.94 -5.96
CA ILE A 287 -16.82 9.74 -6.44
C ILE A 287 -16.92 8.40 -7.18
N GLY A 288 -17.82 7.52 -6.73
CA GLY A 288 -17.99 6.17 -7.28
C GLY A 288 -19.47 5.78 -7.43
N PRO A 289 -19.77 4.48 -7.51
CA PRO A 289 -21.15 4.01 -7.54
C PRO A 289 -21.85 4.25 -6.19
N LYS A 290 -23.16 4.48 -6.22
CA LYS A 290 -23.96 4.56 -4.99
C LYS A 290 -23.93 3.22 -4.26
N VAL A 291 -23.39 3.23 -3.05
CA VAL A 291 -23.35 2.09 -2.14
C VAL A 291 -23.89 2.51 -0.78
N ILE A 292 -24.45 1.56 -0.05
CA ILE A 292 -24.85 1.78 1.35
C ILE A 292 -23.70 1.27 2.21
N LEU A 293 -23.17 2.17 3.05
CA LEU A 293 -22.08 1.85 3.97
C LEU A 293 -22.56 2.08 5.41
N ASN A 294 -22.04 1.29 6.36
CA ASN A 294 -22.10 1.61 7.79
C ASN A 294 -21.03 2.65 8.17
N ASP A 295 -20.98 3.05 9.44
CA ASP A 295 -20.03 4.06 9.95
C ASP A 295 -18.56 3.57 9.85
N GLU A 296 -18.34 2.27 9.69
CA GLU A 296 -17.05 1.60 9.50
C GLU A 296 -16.64 1.42 8.03
N MET A 297 -17.39 2.00 7.07
CA MET A 297 -17.16 1.90 5.61
C MET A 297 -17.31 0.48 5.02
N GLU A 298 -18.08 -0.40 5.66
CA GLU A 298 -18.42 -1.73 5.15
C GLU A 298 -19.71 -1.70 4.31
N LEU A 299 -19.75 -2.49 3.24
CA LEU A 299 -20.88 -2.54 2.31
C LEU A 299 -22.06 -3.30 2.92
N VAL A 300 -23.18 -2.62 3.13
CA VAL A 300 -24.40 -3.22 3.71
C VAL A 300 -25.50 -3.44 2.65
N PRO A 301 -26.36 -4.47 2.82
CA PRO A 301 -27.44 -4.75 1.87
C PRO A 301 -28.45 -3.59 1.77
N LYS A 302 -29.06 -3.38 0.59
CA LYS A 302 -30.08 -2.34 0.36
C LYS A 302 -31.32 -2.40 1.27
N SER A 303 -31.55 -3.52 1.92
CA SER A 303 -32.65 -3.75 2.87
C SER A 303 -32.37 -3.18 4.27
N ASP A 304 -31.12 -2.86 4.57
CA ASP A 304 -30.72 -2.32 5.87
C ASP A 304 -31.01 -0.81 5.94
N LYS A 305 -31.71 -0.38 6.99
CA LYS A 305 -32.09 1.03 7.21
C LYS A 305 -31.03 1.80 8.02
N SER A 306 -30.00 1.12 8.50
CA SER A 306 -28.94 1.71 9.34
C SER A 306 -27.87 2.44 8.52
N GLY A 307 -27.58 1.97 7.31
CA GLY A 307 -26.58 2.58 6.43
C GLY A 307 -27.13 3.70 5.55
N LYS A 308 -26.25 4.64 5.15
CA LYS A 308 -26.61 5.77 4.28
C LYS A 308 -26.09 5.53 2.86
N GLU A 309 -26.95 5.70 1.86
CA GLU A 309 -26.55 5.60 0.44
C GLU A 309 -25.70 6.82 0.06
N SER A 310 -24.45 6.61 -0.33
CA SER A 310 -23.57 7.68 -0.82
C SER A 310 -22.76 7.22 -2.04
N ALA A 311 -22.53 8.16 -2.94
CA ALA A 311 -21.58 8.01 -4.06
C ALA A 311 -20.33 8.88 -3.89
N VAL A 312 -20.26 9.69 -2.81
CA VAL A 312 -19.23 10.70 -2.61
C VAL A 312 -18.60 10.51 -1.24
N TRP A 313 -17.29 10.40 -1.22
CA TRP A 313 -16.48 10.19 -0.02
C TRP A 313 -15.33 11.17 -0.02
N GLU A 314 -14.90 11.61 1.16
CA GLU A 314 -13.69 12.42 1.28
C GLU A 314 -12.47 11.50 1.33
N ALA A 315 -11.50 11.74 0.45
CA ALA A 315 -10.27 10.95 0.38
C ALA A 315 -9.08 11.85 0.71
N TYR A 316 -8.20 11.43 1.61
CA TYR A 316 -6.90 12.09 1.85
C TYR A 316 -6.98 13.57 2.31
N ALA A 317 -8.12 13.96 2.90
CA ALA A 317 -8.26 15.25 3.56
C ALA A 317 -7.39 15.34 4.83
N ASP A 318 -7.14 14.21 5.48
CA ASP A 318 -6.32 14.08 6.69
C ASP A 318 -4.88 13.66 6.39
N ASP A 319 -4.45 13.78 5.13
CA ASP A 319 -3.05 13.65 4.66
C ASP A 319 -2.04 14.39 5.54
N PHE A 320 -2.44 15.37 6.35
CA PHE A 320 -1.56 16.11 7.26
C PHE A 320 -1.57 15.58 8.70
N GLU A 321 -2.61 14.84 9.10
CA GLU A 321 -2.65 14.06 10.33
C GLU A 321 -1.92 12.72 10.12
N GLU A 322 -2.09 12.13 8.94
CA GLU A 322 -1.58 10.83 8.50
C GLU A 322 -0.41 10.94 7.50
N THR A 323 0.15 12.14 7.28
CA THR A 323 1.23 12.37 6.28
C THR A 323 2.25 11.26 6.38
N GLU A 324 2.59 10.65 5.23
CA GLU A 324 3.60 9.59 5.13
C GLU A 324 4.63 9.78 6.23
N VAL A 325 4.75 8.78 7.11
CA VAL A 325 5.52 8.88 8.37
C VAL A 325 6.91 9.51 8.14
N PHE A 326 7.50 9.28 6.97
CA PHE A 326 8.70 9.94 6.48
C PHE A 326 8.60 11.47 6.41
N THR A 327 7.59 12.03 5.74
CA THR A 327 7.35 13.47 5.62
C THR A 327 7.11 14.10 6.98
N ALA A 328 6.30 13.48 7.85
CA ALA A 328 6.07 13.97 9.20
C ALA A 328 7.36 13.98 10.04
N ARG A 329 8.17 12.92 9.96
CA ARG A 329 9.49 12.84 10.60
C ARG A 329 10.46 13.89 10.06
N LEU A 330 10.48 14.10 8.74
CA LEU A 330 11.33 15.10 8.09
C LEU A 330 10.95 16.51 8.53
N VAL A 331 9.65 16.85 8.55
CA VAL A 331 9.18 18.17 9.05
C VAL A 331 9.52 18.36 10.53
N ARG A 332 9.31 17.34 11.39
CA ARG A 332 9.71 17.39 12.80
C ARG A 332 11.22 17.58 12.97
N LEU A 333 12.03 16.85 12.19
CA LEU A 333 13.49 16.99 12.19
C LEU A 333 13.92 18.40 11.77
N LEU A 334 13.37 18.92 10.67
CA LEU A 334 13.66 20.28 10.19
C LEU A 334 13.25 21.34 11.21
N ASN A 335 12.08 21.20 11.84
CA ASN A 335 11.63 22.08 12.92
C ASN A 335 12.55 22.02 14.15
N ASN A 336 13.07 20.84 14.49
CA ASN A 336 14.03 20.68 15.60
C ASN A 336 15.39 21.30 15.25
N VAL A 337 15.86 21.17 14.01
CA VAL A 337 17.08 21.84 13.52
C VAL A 337 16.92 23.35 13.59
N GLU A 338 15.78 23.91 13.15
CA GLU A 338 15.49 25.35 13.25
C GLU A 338 15.49 25.82 14.71
N ARG A 339 14.85 25.07 15.62
CA ARG A 339 14.83 25.38 17.07
C ARG A 339 16.24 25.34 17.68
N ALA A 340 17.04 24.35 17.32
CA ALA A 340 18.41 24.20 17.82
C ALA A 340 19.34 25.30 17.31
N ARG A 341 19.19 25.71 16.04
CA ARG A 341 20.03 26.75 15.42
C ARG A 341 19.58 28.18 15.77
N GLY A 342 18.29 28.38 16.07
CA GLY A 342 17.73 29.64 16.55
C GLY A 342 17.97 30.85 15.65
N TRP A 343 17.85 32.05 16.22
CA TRP A 343 18.03 33.32 15.49
C TRP A 343 19.44 33.50 14.88
N VAL A 344 20.47 32.94 15.53
CA VAL A 344 21.85 33.00 15.05
C VAL A 344 22.01 32.17 13.78
N GLY A 345 21.46 30.95 13.74
CA GLY A 345 21.45 30.12 12.54
C GLY A 345 20.68 30.76 11.38
N TRP A 346 19.47 31.26 11.66
CA TRP A 346 18.67 31.97 10.66
C TRP A 346 19.39 33.21 10.10
N GLY A 347 20.01 34.03 10.95
CA GLY A 347 20.80 35.18 10.54
C GLY A 347 22.05 34.80 9.74
N SER A 348 22.71 33.71 10.10
CA SER A 348 23.87 33.18 9.35
C SER A 348 23.49 32.68 7.97
N ASP A 349 22.35 31.98 7.84
CA ASP A 349 21.85 31.46 6.58
C ASP A 349 21.41 32.60 5.65
N LEU A 350 20.82 33.67 6.20
CA LEU A 350 20.52 34.89 5.45
C LEU A 350 21.79 35.62 4.97
N ALA A 351 22.77 35.83 5.85
CA ALA A 351 24.03 36.45 5.48
C ALA A 351 24.76 35.64 4.38
N LEU A 352 24.75 34.30 4.50
CA LEU A 352 25.26 33.40 3.47
C LEU A 352 24.48 33.52 2.17
N ALA A 353 23.15 33.60 2.20
CA ALA A 353 22.32 33.79 1.01
C ALA A 353 22.59 35.13 0.30
N PHE A 354 22.86 36.21 1.05
CA PHE A 354 23.23 37.51 0.47
C PHE A 354 24.65 37.53 -0.12
N VAL A 355 25.58 36.77 0.46
CA VAL A 355 26.97 36.65 -0.03
C VAL A 355 27.10 35.60 -1.14
N TYR A 356 26.13 34.70 -1.28
CA TYR A 356 26.13 33.60 -2.25
C TYR A 356 26.28 34.04 -3.71
N PRO A 357 25.60 35.10 -4.22
CA PRO A 357 25.81 35.60 -5.57
C PRO A 357 27.23 36.16 -5.78
N PHE A 358 27.79 36.83 -4.76
CA PHE A 358 29.15 37.37 -4.79
C PHE A 358 30.22 36.26 -4.78
N LYS A 359 30.04 35.20 -3.99
CA LYS A 359 30.92 34.02 -4.01
C LYS A 359 30.85 33.25 -5.32
N ARG A 360 29.66 33.16 -5.93
CA ARG A 360 29.48 32.55 -7.26
C ARG A 360 30.12 33.40 -8.37
N TRP A 361 30.07 34.73 -8.25
CA TRP A 361 30.71 35.66 -9.19
C TRP A 361 32.25 35.71 -9.03
N ALA A 362 32.77 35.58 -7.81
CA ALA A 362 34.20 35.62 -7.50
C ALA A 362 34.94 34.28 -7.70
N GLY A 363 34.28 33.20 -8.14
CA GLY A 363 34.93 31.93 -8.49
C GLY A 363 35.59 31.13 -7.35
N CYS A 364 35.54 31.59 -6.10
CA CYS A 364 36.14 30.90 -4.96
C CYS A 364 35.23 29.78 -4.42
N TYR A 365 35.28 28.61 -5.03
CA TYR A 365 34.95 27.34 -4.36
C TYR A 365 36.25 26.63 -3.98
N MET A 366 36.71 26.78 -2.74
CA MET A 366 37.62 25.79 -2.13
C MET A 366 36.75 24.64 -1.59
N SER A 367 36.95 23.47 -2.17
CA SER A 367 36.28 22.21 -1.86
C SER A 367 36.68 21.67 -0.48
N SER A 368 35.71 21.53 0.43
CA SER A 368 35.79 20.62 1.56
C SER A 368 34.40 20.29 2.10
N VAL A 369 33.72 19.32 1.47
CA VAL A 369 33.04 18.13 2.05
C VAL A 369 32.62 17.24 0.86
N PRO A 370 33.10 15.99 0.71
CA PRO A 370 32.71 15.12 -0.39
C PRO A 370 31.48 14.29 0.01
N PHE A 371 30.36 14.47 -0.70
CA PHE A 371 29.34 13.44 -0.86
C PHE A 371 28.74 13.55 -2.26
N GLN A 372 29.57 13.23 -3.26
CA GLN A 372 29.10 12.89 -4.61
C GLN A 372 29.24 11.38 -4.76
N VAL A 373 28.11 10.67 -4.76
CA VAL A 373 28.03 9.35 -5.41
C VAL A 373 28.08 9.63 -6.92
N ARG A 374 29.29 9.60 -7.47
CA ARG A 374 29.52 9.65 -8.91
C ARG A 374 29.60 8.22 -9.41
N TRP A 375 28.51 7.76 -10.03
CA TRP A 375 28.55 6.62 -10.95
C TRP A 375 29.63 6.90 -12.00
N GLN A 376 30.61 6.01 -12.11
CA GLN A 376 31.53 5.96 -13.24
C GLN A 376 30.87 5.14 -14.36
N PRO A 377 30.64 5.71 -15.55
CA PRO A 377 30.80 4.98 -16.79
C PRO A 377 32.24 5.18 -17.26
N THR A 378 32.98 4.09 -17.32
CA THR A 378 34.24 4.00 -18.07
C THR A 378 33.98 4.39 -19.54
N THR A 379 34.64 5.44 -20.02
CA THR A 379 34.91 5.64 -21.44
C THR A 379 36.39 5.36 -21.69
N PRO A 380 36.77 4.87 -22.87
CA PRO A 380 38.05 5.23 -23.45
C PRO A 380 37.82 6.21 -24.62
N GLN A 381 38.64 7.25 -24.58
CA GLN A 381 38.64 8.44 -25.39
C GLN A 381 38.94 8.20 -26.87
N VAL A 382 38.49 9.14 -27.72
CA VAL A 382 39.42 9.81 -28.66
C VAL A 382 39.22 11.32 -28.56
N SER A 383 40.34 12.02 -28.53
CA SER A 383 40.52 13.38 -28.06
C SER A 383 40.63 14.39 -29.21
N LEU A 384 40.05 15.58 -28.98
CA LEU A 384 40.57 16.95 -29.18
C LEU A 384 41.08 17.45 -30.56
N LEU A 385 40.52 18.59 -30.97
CA LEU A 385 41.17 19.84 -31.46
C LEU A 385 40.09 20.94 -31.54
N THR A 386 39.84 21.76 -30.50
CA THR A 386 40.40 23.09 -30.13
C THR A 386 39.94 24.32 -30.95
N PHE A 387 39.32 25.28 -30.21
CA PHE A 387 39.42 26.77 -30.24
C PHE A 387 39.15 27.53 -31.57
N VAL A 388 38.49 28.70 -31.72
CA VAL A 388 37.74 29.72 -30.93
C VAL A 388 37.64 30.97 -31.86
N PRO A 389 36.87 32.04 -31.59
CA PRO A 389 35.44 32.34 -31.82
C PRO A 389 35.21 33.18 -33.13
N PRO A 390 34.11 33.95 -33.33
CA PRO A 390 34.18 35.38 -32.96
C PRO A 390 32.84 36.06 -32.57
N SER A 391 32.96 37.22 -31.94
CA SER A 391 31.91 38.22 -31.74
C SER A 391 32.03 39.35 -32.80
N PRO A 392 31.31 40.49 -32.71
CA PRO A 392 30.24 40.91 -33.63
C PRO A 392 30.64 41.95 -34.72
N THR A 393 29.66 42.30 -35.56
CA THR A 393 29.49 43.49 -36.46
C THR A 393 29.96 43.47 -37.93
N SER A 394 29.01 43.92 -38.78
CA SER A 394 29.08 44.70 -40.04
C SER A 394 29.74 44.16 -41.33
N SER A 395 28.87 44.08 -42.36
CA SER A 395 29.01 44.52 -43.78
C SER A 395 30.15 44.04 -44.70
N THR A 396 29.72 43.54 -45.89
CA THR A 396 30.34 43.62 -47.26
C THR A 396 31.74 42.98 -47.44
N SER A 397 32.16 42.36 -48.54
CA SER A 397 31.64 41.87 -49.81
C SER A 397 32.82 41.13 -50.50
N THR A 398 32.53 40.15 -51.36
CA THR A 398 33.30 39.70 -52.56
C THR A 398 34.66 38.96 -52.46
N THR A 399 34.61 37.68 -52.91
CA THR A 399 35.43 36.96 -53.93
C THR A 399 36.84 36.35 -53.67
N SER A 400 36.86 35.00 -53.54
CA SER A 400 37.55 33.96 -54.40
C SER A 400 39.11 33.81 -54.45
N PRO A 401 39.70 32.70 -55.00
CA PRO A 401 40.25 31.56 -54.21
C PRO A 401 41.67 31.06 -54.65
N PHE A 402 42.23 30.04 -53.96
CA PHE A 402 42.93 28.81 -54.47
C PHE A 402 44.09 28.25 -53.60
N ALA A 403 44.12 26.90 -53.49
CA ALA A 403 45.26 25.95 -53.40
C ALA A 403 46.27 26.02 -52.22
N ALA A 404 47.01 24.99 -51.80
CA ALA A 404 47.02 23.52 -51.84
C ALA A 404 48.30 23.05 -51.08
N LEU A 405 48.40 21.75 -50.77
CA LEU A 405 49.62 20.90 -50.72
C LEU A 405 50.50 20.77 -49.43
N ASN A 406 50.39 19.56 -48.83
CA ASN A 406 51.41 18.48 -48.74
C ASN A 406 52.44 18.32 -47.57
N ARG A 407 52.47 17.04 -47.09
CA ARG A 407 53.59 16.05 -46.98
C ARG A 407 54.18 15.64 -45.60
N ASN A 408 54.09 14.30 -45.37
CA ASN A 408 55.14 13.29 -45.00
C ASN A 408 55.84 13.38 -43.62
N THR A 409 56.28 12.31 -42.89
CA THR A 409 56.52 10.85 -43.13
C THR A 409 56.93 10.12 -41.81
N ALA A 410 56.64 8.80 -41.70
CA ALA A 410 57.45 7.65 -41.17
C ALA A 410 57.96 7.64 -39.69
N THR A 411 58.19 6.54 -38.93
CA THR A 411 58.41 5.08 -39.17
C THR A 411 58.43 4.30 -37.81
N THR A 412 57.69 3.18 -37.77
CA THR A 412 57.87 1.79 -37.23
C THR A 412 59.02 1.33 -36.30
N SER A 413 58.71 0.43 -35.32
CA SER A 413 59.34 -0.92 -35.14
C SER A 413 58.61 -1.83 -34.10
N LEU A 414 58.57 -3.15 -34.40
CA LEU A 414 57.94 -4.30 -33.69
C LEU A 414 58.89 -5.03 -32.71
N LEU A 415 58.35 -5.85 -31.79
CA LEU A 415 58.82 -7.23 -31.49
C LEU A 415 57.84 -8.03 -30.59
N ASN A 416 57.79 -9.34 -30.85
CA ASN A 416 56.92 -10.41 -30.34
C ASN A 416 57.58 -11.20 -29.19
N MET A 417 56.79 -11.90 -28.34
CA MET A 417 56.98 -13.29 -27.85
C MET A 417 55.88 -13.70 -26.83
N GLY A 418 55.27 -14.89 -26.99
CA GLY A 418 54.38 -15.55 -26.01
C GLY A 418 55.08 -16.68 -25.22
N PRO A 419 54.38 -17.73 -24.74
CA PRO A 419 53.44 -17.75 -23.60
C PRO A 419 53.80 -18.83 -22.55
N ARG A 420 53.23 -18.78 -21.32
CA ARG A 420 53.15 -19.94 -20.40
C ARG A 420 51.88 -19.90 -19.52
N SER A 421 51.34 -21.10 -19.32
CA SER A 421 50.07 -21.47 -18.70
C SER A 421 50.16 -21.83 -17.21
N ARG A 422 49.07 -21.67 -16.46
CA ARG A 422 48.50 -22.68 -15.54
C ARG A 422 47.10 -22.30 -15.06
N SER A 423 46.23 -23.30 -15.05
CA SER A 423 44.80 -23.32 -14.75
C SER A 423 44.47 -23.46 -13.26
N TYR A 424 43.28 -23.03 -12.84
CA TYR A 424 42.33 -23.87 -12.08
C TYR A 424 40.90 -23.32 -12.22
N ASN A 425 39.94 -24.20 -12.52
CA ASN A 425 38.54 -23.93 -12.84
C ASN A 425 37.64 -23.97 -11.59
N ASP A 426 36.56 -23.18 -11.62
CA ASP A 426 35.39 -23.22 -10.74
C ASP A 426 34.21 -23.90 -11.49
N PRO A 427 33.44 -24.84 -10.90
CA PRO A 427 32.54 -25.70 -11.66
C PRO A 427 31.05 -25.52 -11.31
N PHE A 428 30.34 -24.52 -11.84
CA PHE A 428 28.85 -24.59 -11.96
C PHE A 428 28.32 -23.69 -13.09
N THR A 429 28.40 -24.13 -14.34
CA THR A 429 27.50 -23.69 -15.43
C THR A 429 27.31 -24.84 -16.43
N SER A 430 26.06 -25.19 -16.70
CA SER A 430 25.68 -26.12 -17.79
C SER A 430 24.59 -25.47 -18.65
N PRO A 431 24.51 -25.82 -19.96
CA PRO A 431 24.14 -24.90 -21.02
C PRO A 431 22.78 -25.18 -21.69
N ALA A 432 22.26 -24.17 -22.39
CA ALA A 432 21.07 -24.25 -23.25
C ALA A 432 21.35 -24.96 -24.59
N PRO A 433 20.38 -25.67 -25.20
CA PRO A 433 20.58 -26.31 -26.50
C PRO A 433 20.21 -25.40 -27.68
N GLU A 434 21.07 -25.44 -28.70
CA GLU A 434 20.95 -24.82 -30.02
C GLU A 434 19.94 -25.55 -30.93
N ALA A 435 19.31 -24.78 -31.82
CA ALA A 435 18.43 -25.26 -32.89
C ALA A 435 19.21 -25.63 -34.17
N PRO A 436 18.73 -26.58 -35.00
CA PRO A 436 19.32 -26.81 -36.31
C PRO A 436 18.63 -26.00 -37.42
N ALA A 437 19.48 -25.47 -38.31
CA ALA A 437 19.14 -24.81 -39.56
C ALA A 437 18.82 -25.81 -40.69
N SER A 438 18.00 -25.41 -41.67
CA SER A 438 18.47 -25.12 -43.05
C SER A 438 17.38 -25.21 -44.14
N THR A 439 17.44 -24.24 -45.07
CA THR A 439 17.14 -24.32 -46.53
C THR A 439 15.68 -24.53 -47.00
N SER A 440 15.12 -23.87 -48.03
CA SER A 440 15.67 -23.09 -49.15
C SER A 440 14.57 -22.27 -49.88
N TYR A 441 15.02 -21.24 -50.60
CA TYR A 441 14.33 -20.24 -51.44
C TYR A 441 13.34 -20.75 -52.51
N LYS A 442 12.29 -19.95 -52.81
CA LYS A 442 12.05 -19.30 -54.14
C LYS A 442 10.85 -18.34 -54.15
N TRP A 443 11.06 -17.22 -54.85
CA TRP A 443 10.16 -16.08 -55.08
C TRP A 443 8.94 -16.36 -55.97
N ALA A 444 7.81 -15.68 -55.71
CA ALA A 444 6.98 -15.05 -56.76
C ALA A 444 5.93 -14.07 -56.16
N HIS A 445 6.05 -12.78 -56.50
CA HIS A 445 5.01 -11.77 -56.31
C HIS A 445 3.78 -12.07 -57.18
N ARG A 446 2.57 -11.98 -56.62
CA ARG A 446 1.38 -11.59 -57.37
C ARG A 446 0.34 -10.93 -56.47
N VAL A 447 0.31 -9.60 -56.51
CA VAL A 447 -0.79 -8.80 -55.94
C VAL A 447 -2.05 -9.04 -56.76
N ARG A 448 -3.10 -9.56 -56.13
CA ARG A 448 -4.47 -9.53 -56.68
C ARG A 448 -5.44 -9.20 -55.54
N ARG A 449 -6.01 -7.99 -55.58
CA ARG A 449 -7.20 -7.61 -54.82
C ARG A 449 -8.31 -8.62 -55.11
N ARG A 450 -8.81 -9.35 -54.10
CA ARG A 450 -10.09 -10.06 -54.18
C ARG A 450 -10.86 -9.96 -52.86
N ARG A 451 -12.15 -9.65 -53.01
CA ARG A 451 -13.19 -9.52 -52.00
C ARG A 451 -13.29 -10.78 -51.13
N LEU A 452 -13.56 -10.59 -49.85
CA LEU A 452 -13.87 -11.63 -48.88
C LEU A 452 -15.08 -12.45 -49.36
N THR A 453 -14.92 -13.77 -49.49
CA THR A 453 -16.01 -14.73 -49.71
C THR A 453 -16.36 -15.47 -48.42
N PRO A 454 -17.60 -15.98 -48.27
CA PRO A 454 -18.17 -16.45 -46.99
C PRO A 454 -17.46 -17.66 -46.33
N SER A 455 -16.52 -18.31 -47.02
CA SER A 455 -15.84 -19.51 -46.54
C SER A 455 -14.75 -19.26 -45.49
N ARG A 456 -14.27 -18.02 -45.31
CA ARG A 456 -13.27 -17.68 -44.27
C ARG A 456 -13.87 -17.31 -42.91
N ILE A 457 -15.16 -16.97 -42.87
CA ILE A 457 -15.92 -16.81 -41.62
C ILE A 457 -16.11 -18.19 -40.96
N GLY A 458 -16.32 -19.24 -41.76
CA GLY A 458 -16.42 -20.62 -41.25
C GLY A 458 -15.15 -21.13 -40.57
N MET A 459 -13.96 -20.74 -41.03
CA MET A 459 -12.69 -21.22 -40.46
C MET A 459 -12.30 -20.50 -39.16
N LEU A 460 -12.67 -19.22 -39.02
CA LEU A 460 -12.54 -18.48 -37.75
C LEU A 460 -13.57 -18.95 -36.71
N ILE A 461 -14.78 -19.33 -37.14
CA ILE A 461 -15.78 -19.94 -36.27
C ILE A 461 -15.32 -21.34 -35.82
N LEU A 462 -14.68 -22.13 -36.68
CA LEU A 462 -14.14 -23.44 -36.31
C LEU A 462 -12.94 -23.35 -35.34
N LEU A 463 -12.10 -22.32 -35.45
CA LEU A 463 -11.03 -22.05 -34.47
C LEU A 463 -11.60 -21.56 -33.12
N ALA A 464 -12.65 -20.73 -33.14
CA ALA A 464 -13.35 -20.32 -31.92
C ALA A 464 -14.08 -21.50 -31.25
N MET A 465 -14.68 -22.41 -32.04
CA MET A 465 -15.30 -23.63 -31.52
C MET A 465 -14.29 -24.67 -31.01
N GLY A 466 -13.08 -24.71 -31.59
CA GLY A 466 -11.97 -25.52 -31.07
C GLY A 466 -11.50 -25.06 -29.69
N CYS A 467 -11.46 -23.74 -29.45
CA CYS A 467 -11.19 -23.19 -28.12
C CYS A 467 -12.33 -23.48 -27.12
N ILE A 468 -13.58 -23.53 -27.58
CA ILE A 468 -14.73 -23.92 -26.74
C ILE A 468 -14.68 -25.41 -26.34
N TRP A 469 -14.05 -26.27 -27.15
CA TRP A 469 -13.91 -27.70 -26.82
C TRP A 469 -12.81 -27.95 -25.77
N LEU A 470 -11.77 -27.13 -25.72
CA LEU A 470 -10.73 -27.18 -24.67
C LEU A 470 -11.18 -26.60 -23.33
N PHE A 471 -12.31 -25.88 -23.28
CA PHE A 471 -12.91 -25.35 -22.05
C PHE A 471 -14.27 -25.99 -21.71
N ARG A 472 -14.62 -27.11 -22.35
CA ARG A 472 -15.91 -27.78 -22.19
C ARG A 472 -16.11 -28.45 -20.82
N ASP A 473 -15.05 -28.61 -20.02
CA ASP A 473 -15.15 -29.11 -18.64
C ASP A 473 -15.37 -28.00 -17.60
N TRP A 474 -15.56 -26.75 -18.03
CA TRP A 474 -15.70 -25.60 -17.13
C TRP A 474 -16.97 -24.75 -17.31
N ILE A 475 -18.05 -25.33 -17.86
CA ILE A 475 -19.41 -24.74 -17.80
C ILE A 475 -20.48 -25.85 -17.72
N PRO A 476 -21.29 -25.96 -16.65
CA PRO A 476 -22.40 -26.92 -16.59
C PRO A 476 -23.58 -26.50 -17.47
N SER A 477 -24.17 -27.45 -18.21
CA SER A 477 -25.34 -27.23 -19.07
C SER A 477 -26.64 -27.02 -18.27
N PRO A 478 -27.55 -26.11 -18.69
CA PRO A 478 -28.83 -25.91 -18.05
C PRO A 478 -29.89 -26.78 -18.71
N THR A 479 -30.34 -27.84 -18.04
CA THR A 479 -31.76 -28.29 -17.96
C THR A 479 -31.84 -29.72 -17.43
N ARG A 480 -32.01 -29.87 -16.12
CA ARG A 480 -33.07 -30.72 -15.55
C ARG A 480 -33.58 -30.02 -14.29
N ARG A 481 -34.75 -29.37 -14.43
CA ARG A 481 -35.58 -28.96 -13.31
C ARG A 481 -35.90 -30.20 -12.47
N THR A 482 -35.27 -30.29 -11.31
CA THR A 482 -35.88 -30.88 -10.12
C THR A 482 -36.00 -29.74 -9.12
N GLN A 483 -37.20 -29.59 -8.55
CA GLN A 483 -37.50 -28.55 -7.57
C GLN A 483 -36.52 -28.63 -6.40
N TRP A 484 -35.77 -27.56 -6.17
CA TRP A 484 -35.09 -27.32 -4.91
C TRP A 484 -35.63 -26.01 -4.36
N LYS A 485 -36.33 -26.10 -3.22
CA LYS A 485 -36.61 -24.97 -2.34
C LYS A 485 -35.26 -24.39 -1.91
N LEU A 486 -35.08 -23.09 -2.08
CA LEU A 486 -33.98 -22.36 -1.43
C LEU A 486 -34.38 -22.13 0.02
N ASP A 487 -33.85 -22.95 0.92
CA ASP A 487 -33.73 -22.60 2.34
C ASP A 487 -32.64 -21.53 2.49
N PRO A 488 -32.80 -20.59 3.45
CA PRO A 488 -31.86 -19.48 3.66
C PRO A 488 -30.50 -20.02 4.12
N LEU A 489 -29.42 -19.36 3.67
CA LEU A 489 -28.05 -19.42 4.23
C LEU A 489 -27.76 -20.71 5.04
N GLN A 490 -27.24 -21.75 4.39
CA GLN A 490 -26.38 -22.68 5.10
C GLN A 490 -25.12 -21.91 5.50
N THR A 491 -25.18 -21.28 6.67
CA THR A 491 -24.12 -21.34 7.67
C THR A 491 -23.23 -22.53 7.38
N LEU A 492 -21.94 -22.29 7.11
CA LEU A 492 -20.93 -23.34 7.20
C LEU A 492 -21.19 -24.08 8.52
N GLU A 493 -21.66 -25.33 8.44
CA GLU A 493 -21.68 -26.26 9.56
C GLU A 493 -20.22 -26.59 9.89
N ILE A 494 -19.54 -25.62 10.48
CA ILE A 494 -18.39 -25.86 11.34
C ILE A 494 -19.00 -26.41 12.62
N TYR A 495 -18.98 -27.73 12.78
CA TYR A 495 -19.29 -28.44 14.02
C TYR A 495 -20.51 -27.90 14.78
N ASN A 496 -21.71 -28.25 14.31
CA ASN A 496 -22.91 -28.15 15.13
C ASN A 496 -22.93 -29.31 16.15
N SER A 497 -22.05 -29.27 17.16
CA SER A 497 -22.29 -30.02 18.39
C SER A 497 -23.21 -29.19 19.27
N THR A 498 -24.52 -29.45 19.15
CA THR A 498 -25.56 -28.94 20.06
C THR A 498 -25.57 -29.63 21.43
N ALA A 499 -24.43 -30.17 21.86
CA ALA A 499 -24.16 -30.38 23.27
C ALA A 499 -23.29 -29.20 23.69
N ILE A 500 -23.72 -28.40 24.67
CA ILE A 500 -22.82 -27.53 25.42
C ILE A 500 -21.84 -28.47 26.14
N PRO A 501 -20.56 -28.58 25.73
CA PRO A 501 -19.61 -29.39 26.47
C PRO A 501 -18.94 -28.44 27.45
N TYR A 502 -19.44 -28.45 28.68
CA TYR A 502 -18.74 -27.89 29.83
C TYR A 502 -17.38 -28.60 29.98
N ALA A 503 -16.27 -27.92 29.63
CA ALA A 503 -14.98 -27.98 30.33
C ALA A 503 -13.85 -27.20 29.61
N ALA A 504 -14.07 -25.92 29.28
CA ALA A 504 -12.93 -24.98 29.38
C ALA A 504 -12.60 -24.82 30.87
N PHE A 505 -11.36 -24.51 31.24
CA PHE A 505 -11.12 -24.08 32.62
C PHE A 505 -11.95 -22.81 32.86
N GLN A 506 -13.08 -22.98 33.56
CA GLN A 506 -13.91 -21.90 34.09
C GLN A 506 -13.29 -21.59 35.44
N PRO A 507 -12.56 -20.47 35.62
CA PRO A 507 -12.17 -20.04 36.94
C PRO A 507 -13.44 -19.92 37.80
N PRO A 508 -13.34 -19.97 39.14
CA PRO A 508 -14.48 -19.90 40.06
C PRO A 508 -15.37 -18.63 39.95
N GLU A 509 -15.09 -17.73 39.02
CA GLU A 509 -15.73 -16.42 38.83
C GLU A 509 -16.38 -16.31 37.43
N SER A 510 -17.47 -17.05 37.21
CA SER A 510 -18.24 -17.13 35.95
C SER A 510 -19.24 -15.96 35.76
N GLY A 511 -18.80 -14.73 36.04
CA GLY A 511 -19.62 -13.52 35.87
C GLY A 511 -19.41 -12.83 34.50
N PRO A 512 -20.46 -12.30 33.83
CA PRO A 512 -20.35 -11.55 32.57
C PRO A 512 -19.67 -10.18 32.70
N TYR A 513 -19.28 -9.78 33.91
CA TYR A 513 -18.54 -8.57 34.21
C TYR A 513 -17.26 -8.94 34.99
N ARG A 514 -16.26 -9.48 34.29
CA ARG A 514 -14.91 -9.56 34.85
C ARG A 514 -14.32 -8.14 34.87
N MET A 515 -13.71 -7.75 35.99
CA MET A 515 -12.79 -6.61 35.98
C MET A 515 -11.66 -6.94 34.99
N PRO A 516 -11.17 -5.98 34.17
CA PRO A 516 -10.05 -6.22 33.29
C PRO A 516 -8.86 -6.84 34.06
N ASP A 517 -7.92 -7.54 33.40
CA ASP A 517 -6.69 -8.09 33.99
C ASP A 517 -5.79 -6.97 34.57
N LEU A 518 -6.22 -6.38 35.68
CA LEU A 518 -5.65 -5.17 36.33
C LEU A 518 -4.59 -5.52 37.38
N VAL A 519 -4.34 -6.81 37.62
CA VAL A 519 -3.35 -7.29 38.58
C VAL A 519 -2.12 -7.77 37.83
N ASP A 520 -0.96 -7.28 38.27
CA ASP A 520 0.32 -7.70 37.72
C ASP A 520 0.64 -9.15 38.13
N THR A 521 0.43 -10.11 37.23
CA THR A 521 0.68 -11.53 37.50
C THR A 521 2.17 -11.83 37.70
N PHE A 522 3.04 -10.94 37.26
CA PHE A 522 4.49 -11.09 37.42
C PHE A 522 5.01 -10.58 38.76
N GLN A 523 4.16 -10.06 39.64
CA GLN A 523 4.58 -9.51 40.93
C GLN A 523 5.40 -10.51 41.77
N SER A 524 5.10 -11.81 41.66
CA SER A 524 5.81 -12.88 42.37
C SER A 524 6.99 -13.50 41.60
N TYR A 525 7.24 -13.06 40.36
CA TYR A 525 8.26 -13.68 39.51
C TYR A 525 9.67 -13.26 39.93
N LYS A 526 10.61 -14.21 39.85
CA LYS A 526 12.04 -13.93 40.01
C LYS A 526 12.48 -12.89 38.98
N TYR A 527 13.36 -11.99 39.40
CA TYR A 527 13.96 -10.93 38.59
C TYR A 527 12.97 -9.92 37.98
N ARG A 528 11.71 -9.89 38.41
CA ARG A 528 10.71 -8.93 37.93
C ARG A 528 11.21 -7.48 37.96
N ASN A 529 11.80 -7.04 39.07
CA ASN A 529 12.28 -5.67 39.21
C ASN A 529 13.53 -5.42 38.37
N THR A 530 14.37 -6.44 38.19
CA THR A 530 15.63 -6.34 37.43
C THR A 530 15.37 -6.30 35.92
N CYS A 531 14.47 -7.14 35.42
CA CYS A 531 14.07 -7.14 34.02
C CYS A 531 13.06 -6.02 33.69
N ASN A 532 12.46 -5.41 34.72
CA ASN A 532 11.51 -4.30 34.60
C ASN A 532 10.36 -4.59 33.61
N VAL A 533 9.67 -5.73 33.79
CA VAL A 533 8.52 -6.14 32.98
C VAL A 533 7.33 -6.44 33.89
N SER A 534 6.20 -5.80 33.60
CA SER A 534 4.88 -6.06 34.19
C SER A 534 3.96 -6.74 33.20
N SER A 535 3.07 -7.63 33.65
CA SER A 535 2.03 -8.18 32.77
C SER A 535 1.08 -7.09 32.27
N LEU A 536 0.89 -6.03 33.06
CA LEU A 536 0.04 -4.88 32.72
C LEU A 536 0.62 -4.04 31.57
N ASP A 537 1.93 -4.15 31.31
CA ASP A 537 2.56 -3.50 30.17
C ASP A 537 2.40 -4.32 28.87
N LEU A 538 1.98 -5.59 28.97
CA LEU A 538 1.99 -6.53 27.86
C LEU A 538 0.63 -6.67 27.18
N HIS A 539 -0.46 -6.54 27.94
CA HIS A 539 -1.82 -6.70 27.46
C HIS A 539 -2.72 -5.61 28.04
N SER A 540 -3.50 -4.95 27.18
CA SER A 540 -4.51 -3.98 27.57
C SER A 540 -5.88 -4.65 27.57
N PRO A 541 -6.37 -5.13 28.73
CA PRO A 541 -7.60 -5.90 28.80
C PRO A 541 -8.84 -5.04 28.52
N PHE A 542 -9.83 -5.64 27.83
CA PHE A 542 -11.13 -5.02 27.54
C PHE A 542 -12.27 -6.06 27.51
N SER A 543 -13.51 -5.61 27.41
CA SER A 543 -14.70 -6.48 27.37
C SER A 543 -15.40 -6.34 26.01
N PRO A 544 -15.98 -7.42 25.42
CA PRO A 544 -16.15 -8.77 25.98
C PRO A 544 -14.97 -9.72 25.72
N LEU A 545 -14.83 -10.77 26.53
CA LEU A 545 -13.93 -11.91 26.24
C LEU A 545 -14.45 -12.73 25.05
N CYS A 546 -13.54 -13.28 24.26
CA CYS A 546 -13.89 -14.16 23.15
C CYS A 546 -14.55 -15.46 23.65
N GLN A 547 -15.60 -15.91 22.95
CA GLN A 547 -16.43 -17.05 23.37
C GLN A 547 -16.07 -18.36 22.68
N ASP A 548 -15.41 -18.30 21.53
CA ASP A 548 -15.12 -19.46 20.69
C ASP A 548 -13.73 -19.36 20.04
N ARG A 549 -13.26 -20.49 19.48
CA ARG A 549 -11.91 -20.59 18.89
C ARG A 549 -11.73 -19.70 17.66
N ALA A 550 -12.76 -19.56 16.84
CA ALA A 550 -12.65 -18.75 15.62
C ALA A 550 -12.57 -17.26 15.97
N SER A 551 -13.39 -16.79 16.91
CA SER A 551 -13.35 -15.40 17.38
C SER A 551 -12.05 -15.06 18.07
N ILE A 552 -11.50 -15.94 18.93
CA ILE A 552 -10.22 -15.65 19.61
C ILE A 552 -9.04 -15.62 18.65
N LEU A 553 -8.96 -16.54 17.68
CA LEU A 553 -7.87 -16.57 16.70
C LEU A 553 -7.93 -15.35 15.79
N THR A 554 -9.13 -14.93 15.39
CA THR A 554 -9.34 -13.71 14.60
C THR A 554 -8.94 -12.48 15.41
N ALA A 555 -9.37 -12.38 16.67
CA ALA A 555 -9.07 -11.25 17.54
C ALA A 555 -7.57 -11.11 17.85
N MET A 556 -6.89 -12.24 18.07
CA MET A 556 -5.44 -12.29 18.32
C MET A 556 -4.61 -12.03 17.05
N SER A 557 -5.07 -12.48 15.88
CA SER A 557 -4.34 -12.25 14.62
C SER A 557 -4.51 -10.83 14.09
N SER A 558 -5.68 -10.22 14.32
CA SER A 558 -6.02 -8.87 13.83
C SER A 558 -5.83 -7.75 14.84
N GLY A 559 -5.47 -8.07 16.09
CA GLY A 559 -5.11 -7.10 17.12
C GLY A 559 -3.68 -6.56 16.97
N GLY A 560 -3.34 -5.54 17.73
CA GLY A 560 -2.05 -4.85 17.59
C GLY A 560 -1.71 -3.93 18.76
N ARG A 561 -0.73 -3.05 18.55
CA ARG A 561 -0.29 -2.05 19.54
C ARG A 561 -0.53 -0.65 19.00
N ILE A 562 -1.26 0.18 19.73
CA ILE A 562 -1.50 1.59 19.38
C ILE A 562 -0.49 2.46 20.12
N GLY A 563 0.61 2.83 19.45
CA GLY A 563 1.75 3.55 20.03
C GLY A 563 2.97 2.63 20.26
N TYR A 564 4.18 3.22 20.24
CA TYR A 564 5.43 2.46 20.40
C TYR A 564 5.53 1.90 21.82
N ASP A 565 5.82 0.59 21.94
CA ASP A 565 5.87 -0.15 23.21
C ASP A 565 4.55 -0.14 24.01
N ALA A 566 3.42 0.17 23.37
CA ALA A 566 2.12 0.07 24.01
C ALA A 566 1.74 -1.40 24.27
N PRO A 567 0.92 -1.68 25.29
CA PRO A 567 0.38 -3.02 25.52
C PRO A 567 -0.37 -3.53 24.30
N TYR A 568 -0.33 -4.85 24.09
CA TYR A 568 -1.06 -5.50 23.01
C TYR A 568 -2.57 -5.47 23.28
N MET A 569 -3.37 -5.19 22.25
CA MET A 569 -4.82 -5.17 22.31
C MET A 569 -5.41 -6.03 21.18
N PRO A 570 -6.10 -7.14 21.51
CA PRO A 570 -6.92 -7.89 20.54
C PRO A 570 -7.98 -7.02 19.87
N ARG A 571 -8.51 -7.44 18.72
CA ARG A 571 -9.58 -6.73 18.01
C ARG A 571 -10.91 -7.48 18.09
N GLY A 572 -11.98 -6.78 18.47
CA GLY A 572 -13.36 -7.31 18.49
C GLY A 572 -13.76 -7.94 19.83
N CYS A 573 -12.98 -8.90 20.32
CA CYS A 573 -13.13 -9.49 21.66
C CYS A 573 -11.76 -9.70 22.29
N ASP A 574 -11.70 -9.84 23.61
CA ASP A 574 -10.46 -9.90 24.36
C ASP A 574 -10.01 -11.34 24.66
N MET A 575 -8.70 -11.51 24.80
CA MET A 575 -8.06 -12.73 25.29
C MET A 575 -7.78 -12.62 26.78
N ARG A 576 -7.59 -13.75 27.48
CA ARG A 576 -7.29 -13.72 28.92
C ARG A 576 -5.78 -13.69 29.16
N TRP A 577 -5.36 -12.93 30.16
CA TRP A 577 -4.01 -13.08 30.72
C TRP A 577 -4.03 -14.08 31.88
N PHE A 578 -3.46 -15.26 31.66
CA PHE A 578 -3.48 -16.35 32.65
C PHE A 578 -2.36 -16.22 33.70
N THR A 579 -2.68 -16.62 34.93
CA THR A 579 -1.71 -16.87 36.00
C THR A 579 -0.90 -18.14 35.73
N SER A 580 0.21 -18.34 36.46
CA SER A 580 1.07 -19.52 36.24
C SER A 580 0.36 -20.83 36.60
N GLU A 581 -0.47 -20.77 37.63
CA GLU A 581 -1.31 -21.86 38.11
C GLU A 581 -2.33 -22.27 37.03
N GLU A 582 -3.05 -21.31 36.45
CA GLU A 582 -4.00 -21.55 35.35
C GLU A 582 -3.28 -22.11 34.12
N ILE A 583 -2.08 -21.62 33.81
CA ILE A 583 -1.26 -22.14 32.71
C ILE A 583 -0.90 -23.61 32.94
N CYS A 584 -0.49 -23.97 34.16
CA CYS A 584 -0.20 -25.35 34.52
C CYS A 584 -1.42 -26.26 34.36
N GLU A 585 -2.61 -25.77 34.75
CA GLU A 585 -3.87 -26.50 34.58
C GLU A 585 -4.24 -26.67 33.10
N ILE A 586 -4.11 -25.62 32.28
CA ILE A 586 -4.34 -25.68 30.83
C ILE A 586 -3.41 -26.73 30.20
N LEU A 587 -2.11 -26.67 30.49
CA LEU A 587 -1.11 -27.59 29.92
C LEU A 587 -1.29 -29.04 30.41
N GLY A 588 -1.70 -29.25 31.67
CA GLY A 588 -1.91 -30.58 32.26
C GLY A 588 -3.12 -31.36 31.71
N ARG A 589 -4.00 -30.69 30.96
CA ARG A 589 -5.14 -31.34 30.27
C ARG A 589 -4.67 -32.27 29.16
N PHE A 590 -3.61 -31.89 28.44
CA PHE A 590 -3.11 -32.63 27.29
C PHE A 590 -2.19 -33.77 27.70
N ASP A 591 -2.10 -34.81 26.87
CA ASP A 591 -1.04 -35.80 27.00
C ASP A 591 0.32 -35.14 26.78
N ARG A 592 0.40 -34.35 25.70
CA ARG A 592 1.57 -33.58 25.27
C ARG A 592 1.14 -32.34 24.50
N VAL A 593 1.86 -31.25 24.72
CA VAL A 593 1.87 -30.08 23.84
C VAL A 593 3.18 -30.09 23.06
N ILE A 594 3.11 -30.31 21.75
CA ILE A 594 4.27 -30.52 20.88
C ILE A 594 4.38 -29.33 19.93
N ILE A 595 5.51 -28.65 19.98
CA ILE A 595 5.83 -27.49 19.14
C ILE A 595 6.75 -27.98 18.02
N VAL A 596 6.35 -27.86 16.77
CA VAL A 596 7.09 -28.39 15.61
C VAL A 596 7.32 -27.29 14.61
N GLY A 597 8.58 -27.01 14.29
CA GLY A 597 8.85 -25.95 13.34
C GLY A 597 10.22 -25.32 13.46
N ASP A 598 10.29 -24.05 13.07
CA ASP A 598 11.53 -23.29 13.05
C ASP A 598 11.87 -22.56 14.36
N SER A 599 13.02 -21.89 14.31
CA SER A 599 13.59 -21.11 15.41
C SER A 599 12.68 -19.99 15.94
N MET A 600 11.61 -19.60 15.24
CA MET A 600 10.62 -18.66 15.78
C MET A 600 9.79 -19.30 16.90
N LEU A 601 9.43 -20.58 16.75
CA LEU A 601 8.65 -21.31 17.75
C LEU A 601 9.43 -21.67 19.01
N ARG A 602 10.76 -21.64 18.97
CA ARG A 602 11.59 -21.70 20.18
C ARG A 602 11.18 -20.65 21.20
N HIS A 603 10.82 -19.46 20.74
CA HIS A 603 10.46 -18.39 21.65
C HIS A 603 9.11 -18.65 22.35
N VAL A 604 8.20 -19.39 21.71
CA VAL A 604 6.94 -19.81 22.34
C VAL A 604 7.22 -20.77 23.50
N ILE A 605 8.02 -21.83 23.28
CA ILE A 605 8.36 -22.76 24.37
C ILE A 605 9.20 -22.10 25.46
N GLY A 606 10.13 -21.22 25.10
CA GLY A 606 10.92 -20.44 26.06
C GLY A 606 10.05 -19.57 26.95
N SER A 607 9.09 -18.85 26.36
CA SER A 607 8.13 -18.01 27.10
C SER A 607 7.16 -18.84 27.95
N ILE A 608 6.73 -20.02 27.49
CA ILE A 608 5.96 -20.94 28.33
C ILE A 608 6.77 -21.33 29.58
N ASN A 609 8.06 -21.68 29.42
CA ASN A 609 8.93 -22.00 30.55
C ASN A 609 9.11 -20.83 31.52
N ILE A 610 9.24 -19.58 31.04
CA ILE A 610 9.23 -18.39 31.91
C ILE A 610 7.96 -18.33 32.76
N LEU A 611 6.80 -18.54 32.15
CA LEU A 611 5.51 -18.45 32.82
C LEU A 611 5.33 -19.57 33.87
N VAL A 612 5.67 -20.81 33.55
CA VAL A 612 5.52 -21.94 34.48
C VAL A 612 6.66 -22.06 35.50
N ARG A 613 7.79 -21.37 35.31
CA ARG A 613 8.89 -21.31 36.30
C ARG A 613 8.86 -20.04 37.15
N LYS A 614 7.98 -19.09 36.82
CA LYS A 614 7.91 -17.76 37.44
C LYS A 614 9.27 -17.04 37.46
N ASP A 615 10.00 -17.10 36.36
CA ASP A 615 11.38 -16.57 36.26
C ASP A 615 11.58 -15.76 34.98
N LEU A 616 11.58 -14.43 35.08
CA LEU A 616 11.81 -13.52 33.95
C LEU A 616 13.27 -13.43 33.53
N GLY A 617 14.20 -13.82 34.40
CA GLY A 617 15.63 -13.69 34.18
C GLY A 617 16.20 -14.81 33.32
N TYR A 618 15.91 -16.06 33.70
CA TYR A 618 16.48 -17.26 33.10
C TYR A 618 15.44 -18.35 32.77
N GLY A 619 14.14 -18.04 32.90
CA GLY A 619 13.09 -19.02 32.77
C GLY A 619 13.10 -19.79 31.45
N ALA A 620 13.57 -19.20 30.34
CA ALA A 620 13.61 -19.83 29.03
C ALA A 620 14.86 -20.69 28.76
N VAL A 621 15.87 -20.65 29.64
CA VAL A 621 17.21 -21.22 29.38
C VAL A 621 17.70 -22.13 30.51
N THR A 622 18.65 -22.99 30.18
CA THR A 622 19.24 -24.01 31.07
C THR A 622 20.35 -23.43 31.96
N ASP A 623 20.01 -22.45 32.79
CA ASP A 623 21.00 -21.69 33.57
C ASP A 623 21.82 -22.53 34.56
N TRP A 624 21.32 -23.72 34.94
CA TRP A 624 22.06 -24.71 35.73
C TRP A 624 23.36 -25.21 35.04
N ASN A 625 23.51 -25.00 33.74
CA ASN A 625 24.71 -25.36 32.97
C ASN A 625 25.57 -24.14 32.57
N PHE A 626 25.21 -22.92 32.97
CA PHE A 626 25.88 -21.71 32.51
C PHE A 626 27.20 -21.44 33.21
N SER A 627 28.19 -21.02 32.42
CA SER A 627 29.35 -20.29 32.89
C SER A 627 28.95 -18.92 33.46
N LEU A 628 29.86 -18.28 34.19
CA LEU A 628 29.64 -16.93 34.73
C LEU A 628 29.39 -15.89 33.63
N GLN A 629 29.95 -16.10 32.43
CA GLN A 629 29.77 -15.23 31.29
C GLN A 629 28.39 -15.43 30.65
N GLU A 630 27.98 -16.67 30.41
CA GLU A 630 26.66 -16.99 29.85
C GLU A 630 25.52 -16.50 30.76
N ARG A 631 25.67 -16.57 32.09
CA ARG A 631 24.70 -15.98 33.03
C ARG A 631 24.53 -14.48 32.82
N LYS A 632 25.57 -13.75 32.40
CA LYS A 632 25.46 -12.31 32.12
C LYS A 632 24.88 -12.03 30.73
N GLU A 633 25.20 -12.87 29.76
CA GLU A 633 24.82 -12.69 28.35
C GLU A 633 23.40 -13.17 28.03
N CYS A 634 22.84 -14.08 28.83
CA CYS A 634 21.55 -14.75 28.57
C CYS A 634 20.48 -14.42 29.61
N PHE A 635 20.46 -13.18 30.10
CA PHE A 635 19.57 -12.73 31.18
C PHE A 635 18.49 -11.79 30.65
N CYS A 636 17.25 -11.87 31.18
CA CYS A 636 16.12 -11.01 30.78
C CYS A 636 15.78 -11.08 29.27
N ASN A 637 15.89 -10.00 28.49
CA ASN A 637 15.53 -10.00 27.06
C ASN A 637 16.49 -10.87 26.25
N GLU A 638 17.74 -10.92 26.68
CA GLU A 638 18.87 -11.49 25.98
C GLU A 638 18.78 -13.02 25.88
N GLN A 639 17.99 -13.65 26.76
CA GLN A 639 17.66 -15.08 26.66
C GLN A 639 16.92 -15.42 25.34
N PHE A 640 16.26 -14.44 24.71
CA PHE A 640 15.65 -14.55 23.38
C PHE A 640 16.49 -13.88 22.29
N ASP A 641 17.13 -12.76 22.59
CA ASP A 641 17.80 -11.92 21.59
C ASP A 641 19.20 -12.40 21.17
N VAL A 642 19.87 -13.19 22.02
CA VAL A 642 21.27 -13.58 21.78
C VAL A 642 21.34 -14.99 21.22
N LYS A 643 21.90 -15.11 20.00
CA LYS A 643 22.04 -16.39 19.28
C LYS A 643 22.79 -17.48 20.06
N ALA A 644 23.73 -17.11 20.94
CA ALA A 644 24.44 -18.07 21.77
C ALA A 644 23.50 -18.72 22.83
N CYS A 645 22.61 -17.94 23.44
CA CYS A 645 21.65 -18.40 24.45
C CYS A 645 20.63 -19.37 23.89
N SER A 646 20.40 -19.24 22.59
CA SER A 646 19.55 -20.06 21.76
C SER A 646 19.91 -21.56 21.79
N VAL A 647 21.20 -21.90 21.86
CA VAL A 647 21.66 -23.29 21.98
C VAL A 647 21.33 -23.88 23.36
N GLN A 648 21.18 -23.02 24.36
CA GLN A 648 20.94 -23.39 25.75
C GLN A 648 19.46 -23.25 26.17
N GLY A 649 18.55 -23.09 25.20
CA GLY A 649 17.11 -22.99 25.47
C GLY A 649 16.55 -24.26 26.11
N ILE A 650 15.49 -24.08 26.90
CA ILE A 650 14.71 -25.20 27.44
C ILE A 650 13.69 -25.62 26.38
N TYR A 651 13.90 -26.80 25.79
CA TYR A 651 13.03 -27.34 24.74
C TYR A 651 12.10 -28.45 25.23
N ARG A 652 12.26 -28.93 26.47
CA ARG A 652 11.44 -29.99 27.05
C ARG A 652 11.24 -29.74 28.53
N THR A 653 10.00 -29.80 29.00
CA THR A 653 9.72 -29.69 30.45
C THR A 653 10.34 -30.84 31.25
N ALA A 654 10.53 -32.01 30.63
CA ALA A 654 11.21 -33.14 31.26
C ALA A 654 12.66 -32.83 31.69
N ASP A 655 13.36 -31.96 30.96
CA ASP A 655 14.72 -31.56 31.31
C ASP A 655 14.73 -30.69 32.58
N VAL A 656 13.74 -29.81 32.72
CA VAL A 656 13.52 -29.00 33.94
C VAL A 656 13.23 -29.92 35.12
N LEU A 657 12.29 -30.86 34.98
CA LEU A 657 11.96 -31.81 36.05
C LEU A 657 13.16 -32.64 36.51
N THR A 658 14.10 -32.92 35.62
CA THR A 658 15.30 -33.72 35.94
C THR A 658 16.40 -32.89 36.59
N ARG A 659 16.54 -31.61 36.23
CA ARG A 659 17.70 -30.78 36.57
C ARG A 659 17.41 -29.65 37.56
N ASP A 660 16.20 -29.12 37.54
CA ASP A 660 15.73 -27.99 38.35
C ASP A 660 14.22 -28.11 38.69
N PRO A 661 13.80 -29.23 39.33
CA PRO A 661 12.38 -29.53 39.56
C PRO A 661 11.69 -28.47 40.43
N ASP A 662 12.41 -27.90 41.40
CA ASP A 662 11.89 -26.90 42.34
C ASP A 662 11.57 -25.55 41.66
N SER A 663 12.04 -25.33 40.43
CA SER A 663 11.71 -24.12 39.67
C SER A 663 10.31 -24.16 39.05
N LEU A 664 9.69 -25.34 38.89
CA LEU A 664 8.40 -25.47 38.23
C LEU A 664 7.26 -25.19 39.20
N SER A 665 6.36 -24.25 38.87
CA SER A 665 5.21 -23.90 39.71
C SER A 665 4.03 -24.87 39.59
N CYS A 666 4.10 -25.87 38.71
CA CYS A 666 2.99 -26.77 38.42
C CYS A 666 2.88 -27.89 39.44
N SER A 667 1.75 -27.96 40.16
CA SER A 667 1.44 -29.07 41.08
C SER A 667 1.19 -30.40 40.36
N ASN A 668 0.67 -30.33 39.13
CA ASN A 668 0.43 -31.50 38.28
C ASN A 668 1.52 -31.62 37.20
N PRO A 669 1.87 -32.84 36.75
CA PRO A 669 2.84 -33.02 35.68
C PRO A 669 2.34 -32.39 34.37
N ILE A 670 3.18 -31.56 33.75
CA ILE A 670 2.95 -31.01 32.41
C ILE A 670 3.99 -31.56 31.43
N ASN A 671 3.62 -31.65 30.15
CA ASN A 671 4.50 -32.19 29.12
C ASN A 671 4.49 -31.31 27.87
N VAL A 672 5.38 -30.31 27.86
CA VAL A 672 5.60 -29.42 26.73
C VAL A 672 6.97 -29.71 26.13
N MET A 673 7.02 -29.84 24.80
CA MET A 673 8.26 -30.11 24.08
C MET A 673 8.30 -29.46 22.71
N MET A 674 9.51 -29.24 22.20
CA MET A 674 9.74 -28.76 20.85
C MET A 674 10.58 -29.74 20.03
N GLU A 675 10.21 -29.89 18.76
CA GLU A 675 10.98 -30.55 17.71
C GLU A 675 11.30 -29.54 16.60
N GLU A 676 12.56 -29.12 16.51
CA GLU A 676 13.01 -28.23 15.45
C GLU A 676 13.14 -29.01 14.14
N ILE A 677 12.27 -28.68 13.16
CA ILE A 677 12.18 -29.35 11.86
C ILE A 677 12.01 -28.26 10.80
N VAL A 678 13.11 -27.88 10.16
CA VAL A 678 13.16 -26.69 9.29
C VAL A 678 13.38 -26.99 7.81
N ARG A 679 13.97 -28.16 7.50
CA ARG A 679 14.39 -28.50 6.14
C ARG A 679 13.29 -29.24 5.38
N LEU A 680 13.29 -29.04 4.06
CA LEU A 680 12.58 -29.88 3.12
C LEU A 680 13.55 -30.30 1.99
N PRO A 681 13.75 -31.60 1.72
CA PRO A 681 13.16 -32.76 2.41
C PRO A 681 13.60 -32.89 3.88
N ILE A 682 12.73 -33.45 4.73
CA ILE A 682 13.01 -33.65 6.16
C ILE A 682 13.97 -34.85 6.34
N PRO A 683 15.11 -34.68 7.03
CA PRO A 683 16.02 -35.79 7.35
C PRO A 683 15.34 -36.94 8.11
N GLU A 684 15.73 -38.18 7.83
CA GLU A 684 15.12 -39.38 8.43
C GLU A 684 15.28 -39.45 9.96
N ASP A 685 16.39 -38.94 10.49
CA ASP A 685 16.63 -38.84 11.94
C ASP A 685 15.71 -37.82 12.60
N GLU A 686 15.50 -36.65 11.97
CA GLU A 686 14.52 -35.65 12.43
C GLU A 686 13.09 -36.20 12.39
N MET A 687 12.74 -36.93 11.33
CA MET A 687 11.44 -37.59 11.20
C MET A 687 11.23 -38.70 12.24
N THR A 688 12.26 -39.50 12.51
CA THR A 688 12.23 -40.54 13.55
C THR A 688 12.06 -39.92 14.94
N ARG A 689 12.74 -38.80 15.21
CA ARG A 689 12.61 -38.04 16.45
C ARG A 689 11.19 -37.49 16.61
N LEU A 690 10.62 -36.90 15.56
CA LEU A 690 9.23 -36.43 15.55
C LEU A 690 8.25 -37.55 15.90
N LYS A 691 8.34 -38.70 15.22
CA LYS A 691 7.48 -39.87 15.48
C LYS A 691 7.63 -40.37 16.92
N THR A 692 8.84 -40.35 17.46
CA THR A 692 9.10 -40.72 18.86
C THR A 692 8.44 -39.75 19.84
N SER A 693 8.53 -38.44 19.56
CA SER A 693 7.94 -37.38 20.40
C SER A 693 6.41 -37.37 20.32
N LEU A 694 5.84 -37.68 19.15
CA LEU A 694 4.40 -37.90 18.98
C LEU A 694 3.91 -39.07 19.84
N GLY A 695 4.67 -40.16 19.90
CA GLY A 695 4.31 -41.35 20.70
C GLY A 695 3.06 -42.07 20.16
N SER A 696 2.68 -43.18 20.79
CA SER A 696 1.49 -43.95 20.38
C SER A 696 0.18 -43.25 20.76
N LYS A 697 -0.95 -43.79 20.26
CA LYS A 697 -2.29 -43.37 20.70
C LYS A 697 -2.43 -43.51 22.23
N HIS A 698 -2.79 -42.42 22.90
CA HIS A 698 -3.05 -42.33 24.34
C HIS A 698 -4.49 -41.85 24.57
N GLU A 699 -5.02 -41.99 25.79
CA GLU A 699 -6.41 -41.58 26.13
C GLU A 699 -6.64 -40.06 26.06
N LYS A 700 -5.61 -39.24 26.35
CA LYS A 700 -5.69 -37.78 26.30
C LYS A 700 -5.31 -37.23 24.93
N SER A 701 -5.99 -36.17 24.48
CA SER A 701 -5.68 -35.47 23.23
C SER A 701 -4.29 -34.79 23.26
N LYS A 702 -3.68 -34.63 22.09
CA LYS A 702 -2.42 -33.92 21.87
C LYS A 702 -2.69 -32.56 21.22
N ALA A 703 -1.94 -31.54 21.63
CA ALA A 703 -1.95 -30.26 20.94
C ALA A 703 -0.63 -30.05 20.20
N ILE A 704 -0.71 -29.64 18.93
CA ILE A 704 0.44 -29.47 18.06
C ILE A 704 0.49 -28.04 17.54
N VAL A 705 1.56 -27.32 17.85
CA VAL A 705 1.80 -25.95 17.38
C VAL A 705 2.88 -26.01 16.29
N LEU A 706 2.50 -25.60 15.09
CA LEU A 706 3.28 -25.68 13.86
C LEU A 706 3.79 -24.29 13.47
N GLY A 707 4.96 -24.18 12.86
CA GLY A 707 5.50 -22.89 12.43
C GLY A 707 6.65 -23.05 11.45
N HIS A 708 6.49 -22.46 10.26
CA HIS A 708 7.47 -22.50 9.18
C HIS A 708 7.26 -21.31 8.24
N GLY A 709 8.29 -20.93 7.49
CA GLY A 709 8.19 -19.89 6.47
C GLY A 709 9.49 -19.14 6.21
N LEU A 710 10.20 -18.71 7.26
CA LEU A 710 11.43 -17.91 7.05
C LEU A 710 12.55 -18.74 6.42
N TRP A 711 12.65 -20.02 6.79
CA TRP A 711 13.61 -20.96 6.19
C TRP A 711 13.30 -21.32 4.73
N SER A 712 12.06 -21.13 4.29
CA SER A 712 11.64 -21.30 2.89
C SER A 712 11.65 -19.99 2.11
N ASP A 713 12.18 -18.89 2.66
CA ASP A 713 12.14 -17.55 2.07
C ASP A 713 10.69 -17.09 1.78
N LEU A 714 9.76 -17.46 2.68
CA LEU A 714 8.31 -17.24 2.55
C LEU A 714 7.70 -17.84 1.27
N ASP A 715 8.34 -18.88 0.73
CA ASP A 715 7.79 -19.68 -0.36
C ASP A 715 6.62 -20.51 0.17
N LEU A 716 5.42 -20.14 -0.25
CA LEU A 716 4.19 -20.80 0.17
C LEU A 716 4.19 -22.30 -0.17
N GLN A 717 4.65 -22.66 -1.37
CA GLN A 717 4.60 -24.05 -1.82
C GLN A 717 5.53 -24.92 -0.98
N LYS A 718 6.77 -24.47 -0.75
CA LYS A 718 7.71 -25.21 0.13
C LYS A 718 7.19 -25.35 1.55
N THR A 719 6.52 -24.32 2.07
CA THR A 719 5.92 -24.33 3.41
C THR A 719 4.75 -25.33 3.47
N VAL A 720 3.93 -25.37 2.43
CA VAL A 720 2.83 -26.32 2.29
C VAL A 720 3.32 -27.75 2.15
N ASP A 721 4.34 -28.00 1.35
CA ASP A 721 4.94 -29.32 1.18
C ASP A 721 5.58 -29.83 2.48
N TRP A 722 6.23 -28.93 3.24
CA TRP A 722 6.72 -29.20 4.59
C TRP A 722 5.56 -29.55 5.54
N LEU A 723 4.50 -28.74 5.54
CA LEU A 723 3.32 -28.95 6.37
C LEU A 723 2.66 -30.31 6.06
N ASP A 724 2.49 -30.65 4.78
CA ASP A 724 1.92 -31.93 4.35
C ASP A 724 2.76 -33.13 4.83
N THR A 725 4.09 -33.00 4.75
CA THR A 725 5.01 -34.05 5.23
C THR A 725 4.89 -34.25 6.75
N VAL A 726 4.86 -33.16 7.52
CA VAL A 726 4.72 -33.20 8.99
C VAL A 726 3.34 -33.74 9.38
N LEU A 727 2.27 -33.28 8.73
CA LEU A 727 0.90 -33.74 8.97
C LEU A 727 0.71 -35.21 8.64
N SER A 728 1.38 -35.73 7.61
CA SER A 728 1.38 -37.18 7.32
C SER A 728 1.98 -37.96 8.49
N ALA A 729 3.14 -37.54 8.99
CA ALA A 729 3.79 -38.21 10.13
C ALA A 729 2.93 -38.19 11.40
N ILE A 730 2.25 -37.06 11.65
CA ILE A 730 1.29 -36.92 12.75
C ILE A 730 0.12 -37.88 12.59
N LYS A 731 -0.52 -37.92 11.42
CA LYS A 731 -1.67 -38.80 11.15
C LYS A 731 -1.29 -40.28 11.29
N ASP A 732 -0.12 -40.66 10.77
CA ASP A 732 0.38 -42.03 10.82
C ASP A 732 0.67 -42.51 12.26
N THR A 733 1.10 -41.59 13.12
CA THR A 733 1.60 -41.92 14.48
C THR A 733 0.55 -41.67 15.57
N ALA A 734 -0.02 -40.47 15.61
CA ALA A 734 -0.98 -40.03 16.62
C ALA A 734 -2.45 -40.34 16.25
N GLY A 735 -2.75 -40.65 14.99
CA GLY A 735 -4.12 -40.88 14.52
C GLY A 735 -4.96 -39.61 14.45
N SER A 736 -6.21 -39.67 14.91
CA SER A 736 -7.19 -38.59 14.79
C SER A 736 -7.40 -37.74 16.05
N GLN A 737 -6.73 -38.06 17.17
CA GLN A 737 -6.88 -37.34 18.45
C GLN A 737 -5.78 -36.31 18.64
N TRP A 738 -5.79 -35.26 17.82
CA TRP A 738 -4.90 -34.12 17.96
C TRP A 738 -5.52 -32.85 17.41
N HIS A 739 -5.04 -31.71 17.90
CA HIS A 739 -5.43 -30.38 17.42
C HIS A 739 -4.20 -29.64 16.91
N GLY A 740 -4.33 -28.92 15.79
CA GLY A 740 -3.22 -28.23 15.12
C GLY A 740 -3.40 -26.73 15.07
N LEU A 741 -2.38 -25.97 15.45
CA LEU A 741 -2.30 -24.51 15.28
C LEU A 741 -1.05 -24.15 14.48
N PHE A 742 -1.19 -23.50 13.34
CA PHE A 742 -0.07 -22.93 12.59
C PHE A 742 0.16 -21.47 12.98
N VAL A 743 1.35 -21.15 13.45
CA VAL A 743 1.77 -19.81 13.85
C VAL A 743 2.73 -19.26 12.79
N THR A 744 2.37 -18.13 12.18
CA THR A 744 3.16 -17.51 11.10
C THR A 744 4.26 -16.59 11.64
N PRO A 745 5.25 -16.23 10.80
CA PRO A 745 6.39 -15.42 11.22
C PRO A 745 6.03 -14.01 11.68
N ASN A 746 6.92 -13.41 12.48
CA ASN A 746 6.77 -12.03 12.95
C ASN A 746 6.98 -11.01 11.81
N ALA A 747 6.55 -9.78 12.04
CA ALA A 747 6.92 -8.64 11.21
C ALA A 747 8.43 -8.44 11.12
N ALA A 748 8.88 -7.97 9.96
CA ALA A 748 10.24 -7.55 9.73
C ALA A 748 10.52 -6.27 10.51
N GLY A 749 11.47 -6.34 11.45
CA GLY A 749 11.87 -5.19 12.22
C GLY A 749 12.80 -4.25 11.46
N LYS A 750 13.05 -3.07 12.06
CA LYS A 750 13.77 -1.96 11.42
C LYS A 750 15.19 -2.31 10.98
N GLU A 751 15.84 -3.25 11.67
CA GLU A 751 17.23 -3.63 11.39
C GLU A 751 17.37 -4.66 10.25
N LYS A 752 16.27 -5.07 9.59
CA LYS A 752 16.31 -6.12 8.56
C LYS A 752 17.25 -5.73 7.41
N PRO A 753 18.24 -6.58 7.03
CA PRO A 753 19.18 -6.20 5.98
C PRO A 753 18.46 -6.02 4.65
N ASP A 754 18.88 -5.02 3.88
CA ASP A 754 18.21 -4.63 2.62
C ASP A 754 18.03 -5.79 1.64
N GLU A 755 18.99 -6.73 1.61
CA GLU A 755 18.97 -7.93 0.77
C GLU A 755 17.75 -8.85 1.02
N TRP A 756 17.17 -8.83 2.24
CA TRP A 756 16.03 -9.66 2.63
C TRP A 756 14.70 -8.89 2.64
N ILE A 757 14.69 -7.57 2.39
CA ILE A 757 13.47 -6.77 2.43
C ILE A 757 12.51 -7.15 1.28
N VAL A 758 13.04 -7.52 0.12
CA VAL A 758 12.22 -7.86 -1.05
C VAL A 758 11.51 -9.20 -0.84
N THR A 759 12.22 -10.23 -0.37
CA THR A 759 11.67 -11.59 -0.23
C THR A 759 11.01 -11.82 1.13
N GLN A 760 11.45 -11.14 2.18
CA GLN A 760 10.98 -11.34 3.56
C GLN A 760 10.65 -10.05 4.30
N GLY A 761 10.36 -8.97 3.58
CA GLY A 761 9.87 -7.73 4.18
C GLY A 761 8.42 -7.83 4.63
N ASN A 762 7.92 -6.79 5.31
CA ASN A 762 6.57 -6.79 5.90
C ASN A 762 5.45 -7.07 4.88
N LYS A 763 5.56 -6.58 3.65
CA LYS A 763 4.58 -6.90 2.61
C LYS A 763 4.55 -8.39 2.26
N ALA A 764 5.72 -9.03 2.12
CA ALA A 764 5.81 -10.45 1.82
C ALA A 764 5.28 -11.29 2.99
N LEU A 765 5.61 -10.90 4.22
CA LEU A 765 5.11 -11.53 5.44
C LEU A 765 3.58 -11.47 5.57
N MET A 766 2.95 -10.32 5.29
CA MET A 766 1.50 -10.19 5.30
C MET A 766 0.83 -11.11 4.28
N LEU A 767 1.33 -11.11 3.04
CA LEU A 767 0.79 -11.96 1.97
C LEU A 767 0.97 -13.45 2.27
N PHE A 768 2.12 -13.80 2.85
CA PHE A 768 2.40 -15.16 3.29
C PHE A 768 1.48 -15.61 4.42
N GLU A 769 1.24 -14.76 5.42
CA GLU A 769 0.34 -15.04 6.54
C GLU A 769 -1.10 -15.32 6.05
N GLU A 770 -1.63 -14.48 5.15
CA GLU A 770 -2.95 -14.68 4.57
C GLU A 770 -3.04 -15.97 3.73
N ALA A 771 -1.99 -16.29 2.97
CA ALA A 771 -1.96 -17.51 2.18
C ALA A 771 -1.87 -18.78 3.06
N VAL A 772 -1.05 -18.75 4.11
CA VAL A 772 -0.93 -19.86 5.07
C VAL A 772 -2.23 -20.06 5.85
N PHE A 773 -2.93 -18.99 6.23
CA PHE A 773 -4.27 -19.07 6.84
C PHE A 773 -5.21 -19.95 6.00
N ILE A 774 -5.26 -19.71 4.69
CA ILE A 774 -6.12 -20.47 3.76
C ILE A 774 -5.62 -21.91 3.62
N GLU A 775 -4.31 -22.12 3.43
CA GLU A 775 -3.75 -23.45 3.16
C GLU A 775 -3.74 -24.37 4.40
N ALA A 776 -3.53 -23.82 5.59
CA ALA A 776 -3.64 -24.55 6.86
C ALA A 776 -5.09 -24.99 7.12
N ALA A 777 -6.07 -24.11 6.87
CA ALA A 777 -7.48 -24.41 7.06
C ALA A 777 -7.95 -25.58 6.17
N LYS A 778 -7.49 -25.65 4.91
CA LYS A 778 -7.76 -26.79 4.00
C LYS A 778 -7.29 -28.13 4.56
N ARG A 779 -6.33 -28.13 5.49
CA ARG A 779 -5.71 -29.31 6.10
C ARG A 779 -6.23 -29.60 7.51
N GLY A 780 -7.23 -28.84 7.97
CA GLY A 780 -7.78 -28.96 9.32
C GLY A 780 -6.85 -28.43 10.41
N VAL A 781 -5.97 -27.49 10.06
CA VAL A 781 -5.06 -26.82 11.00
C VAL A 781 -5.55 -25.39 11.18
N GLU A 782 -5.78 -24.99 12.42
CA GLU A 782 -6.15 -23.61 12.78
C GLU A 782 -4.93 -22.69 12.62
N HIS A 783 -5.12 -21.37 12.53
CA HIS A 783 -4.04 -20.43 12.23
C HIS A 783 -4.03 -19.25 13.19
N LEU A 784 -2.83 -18.86 13.63
CA LEU A 784 -2.55 -17.68 14.44
C LEU A 784 -1.54 -16.78 13.73
N GLY A 785 -2.03 -15.62 13.27
CA GLY A 785 -1.21 -14.57 12.69
C GLY A 785 -0.41 -13.83 13.77
N THR A 786 0.88 -13.61 13.56
CA THR A 786 1.71 -12.84 14.50
C THR A 786 2.29 -11.57 13.92
N TRP A 787 2.07 -11.31 12.63
CA TRP A 787 2.59 -10.12 11.97
C TRP A 787 2.10 -8.82 12.65
N ASN A 788 0.80 -8.69 12.86
CA ASN A 788 0.22 -7.44 13.38
C ASN A 788 0.66 -7.15 14.83
N MET A 789 0.75 -8.19 15.67
CA MET A 789 1.22 -8.05 17.06
C MET A 789 2.70 -7.66 17.17
N SER A 790 3.48 -7.85 16.11
CA SER A 790 4.93 -7.70 16.10
C SER A 790 5.43 -6.58 15.17
N ILE A 791 4.54 -5.77 14.58
CA ILE A 791 4.87 -4.69 13.62
C ILE A 791 5.86 -3.64 14.15
N GLN A 792 6.04 -3.56 15.46
CA GLN A 792 6.99 -2.68 16.14
C GLN A 792 8.33 -3.35 16.47
N SER A 793 8.58 -4.56 15.97
CA SER A 793 9.83 -5.29 16.20
C SER A 793 11.02 -4.44 15.77
N ASN A 794 12.06 -4.45 16.60
CA ASN A 794 13.32 -3.79 16.32
C ASN A 794 14.34 -4.71 15.63
N LYS A 795 14.14 -6.04 15.68
CA LYS A 795 15.12 -7.03 15.23
C LYS A 795 15.12 -7.26 13.73
N TYR A 796 16.29 -7.65 13.22
CA TYR A 796 16.59 -7.69 11.80
C TYR A 796 16.06 -8.92 11.06
N ASP A 797 15.90 -10.07 11.71
CA ASP A 797 15.66 -11.33 10.98
C ASP A 797 14.18 -11.72 10.85
N GLY A 798 13.27 -11.10 11.60
CA GLY A 798 11.87 -11.53 11.67
C GLY A 798 11.67 -12.85 12.45
N VAL A 799 12.76 -13.44 12.97
CA VAL A 799 12.75 -14.64 13.83
C VAL A 799 12.69 -14.21 15.29
N HIS A 800 13.52 -13.24 15.68
CA HIS A 800 13.64 -12.77 17.05
C HIS A 800 12.68 -11.61 17.33
N LEU A 801 12.06 -11.68 18.49
CA LEU A 801 11.20 -10.68 19.10
C LEU A 801 11.69 -10.53 20.54
N ASP A 802 11.48 -9.36 21.15
CA ASP A 802 11.86 -9.16 22.54
C ASP A 802 11.06 -10.07 23.50
N MET A 803 11.49 -10.18 24.77
CA MET A 803 10.78 -11.02 25.76
C MET A 803 9.32 -10.61 25.89
N ARG A 804 9.02 -9.30 25.83
CA ARG A 804 7.67 -8.76 25.94
C ARG A 804 6.76 -9.32 24.85
N GLY A 805 7.18 -9.25 23.59
CA GLY A 805 6.41 -9.80 22.47
C GLY A 805 6.29 -11.32 22.52
N ASN A 806 7.34 -12.04 22.90
CA ASN A 806 7.27 -13.51 23.01
C ASN A 806 6.34 -13.98 24.14
N LEU A 807 6.27 -13.25 25.26
CA LEU A 807 5.31 -13.53 26.33
C LEU A 807 3.86 -13.34 25.86
N VAL A 808 3.57 -12.29 25.09
CA VAL A 808 2.25 -12.09 24.47
C VAL A 808 1.92 -13.24 23.51
N LYS A 809 2.88 -13.64 22.65
CA LYS A 809 2.70 -14.76 21.71
C LYS A 809 2.41 -16.08 22.43
N ALA A 810 3.13 -16.38 23.51
CA ALA A 810 2.86 -17.55 24.33
C ALA A 810 1.47 -17.49 24.96
N MET A 811 1.04 -16.31 25.44
CA MET A 811 -0.30 -16.12 25.99
C MET A 811 -1.39 -16.35 24.94
N MET A 812 -1.17 -15.98 23.68
CA MET A 812 -2.09 -16.28 22.57
C MET A 812 -2.24 -17.79 22.33
N VAL A 813 -1.13 -18.53 22.32
CA VAL A 813 -1.15 -20.00 22.19
C VAL A 813 -1.86 -20.64 23.38
N LEU A 814 -1.66 -20.14 24.59
CA LEU A 814 -2.33 -20.63 25.80
C LEU A 814 -3.85 -20.38 25.77
N ASN A 815 -4.28 -19.23 25.22
CA ASN A 815 -5.70 -18.94 25.02
C ASN A 815 -6.34 -19.91 24.02
N TRP A 816 -5.64 -20.25 22.94
CA TRP A 816 -6.07 -21.29 22.01
C TRP A 816 -6.18 -22.66 22.71
N LEU A 817 -5.13 -23.09 23.43
CA LEU A 817 -5.11 -24.36 24.17
C LEU A 817 -6.27 -24.44 25.18
N ASN A 818 -6.59 -23.34 25.85
CA ASN A 818 -7.68 -23.30 26.83
C ASN A 818 -9.05 -23.65 26.22
N LEU A 819 -9.29 -23.29 24.96
CA LEU A 819 -10.55 -23.51 24.25
C LEU A 819 -10.61 -24.83 23.46
N LEU A 820 -9.57 -25.67 23.54
CA LEU A 820 -9.62 -27.01 22.95
C LEU A 820 -10.46 -27.93 23.83
N GLU A 821 -11.22 -28.82 23.19
CA GLU A 821 -11.85 -29.96 23.84
C GLU A 821 -10.81 -31.09 23.94
N VAL A 822 -10.57 -31.60 25.15
CA VAL A 822 -9.44 -32.49 25.47
C VAL A 822 -9.93 -33.83 25.99
#